data_AF-A0AAN8WZW8-F1
#
_entry.id   AF-A0AAN8WZW8-F1
#
_cell.length_a   1.000
_cell.length_b   1.000
_cell.length_c   1.000
_cell.angle_alpha   90.00
_cell.angle_beta   90.00
_cell.angle_gamma   90.00
#
_symmetry.space_group_name_H-M   'P 1'
#
loop_
_entity.id
_entity.type
_entity.pdbx_description
1 polymer ?
#
loop_
_entity_poly.entity_id
_entity_poly.type
_entity_poly.pdbx_seq_one_letter_code
_entity_poly.pdbx_strand_id
1 'polypeptide(L)'
;RLSVQETKDWDVFRALPPARGARSQSEDDFLTFLVKLLKIFAYLFTFAVVLVSGVITKGLVLLMTSQLKTNKTVPVCSKRYGILLNEKEYVAQIPIEENVVWAWVLLFSFAVPELGTWFRSTRMCVFKSWKRPSFEDFFIVWIFETLHCIGTAVLVYIVLPELDVVKGAMITNCVAFIPGLFSLLSRTKTDFRVGLKVMLDSLALACQLTGFFLWPIIHFGTESQDWRVWVIPPALLLVSFGWWENFVSDRSNVSFISYLGKIKERMWKTRYFSYMFISLWKILVFFGFMVICMSERFGNWSTIFDLKEAFNPHYIIYSEIQETLISDVPDAGIVAPMARYIPIKSEEMTPIYVFLVQALTAWLCYVFGKFACKIYIQGFSFAFPVNLTIPLTVSLLVTACGLKFEKVCAFDFMPAYLFWECKNGDILSNFISKDHAWVWIFWLLSQTWITLHIWYPKCERLASTEKLFVSPMYNSLLIDQSLALNRRKHDEGELKADDLDFNRNEANKDMSQYYETTSIHSEASNLQISKAKSSDFITRIYAVATMWHETEDEIMLMLKSILRMDEDQCARRVAQKYLKVIDPDYYEFETHIFFDDAFEVATENEDENVSNSFVKLFVSLVDKAASHVHGIDITVRPPKKFPTPYGGRLVWTLPGKTKIIVHLKDKSKIRHKKRWSQVMYMYYLLGFKLMDQPISIDRKDVIAENTYLLALDGDIDFAPTAVALLVDLMRKNHNLGAACGRIHPVGGGLMVWYQMFEYAVGHWLQKATEHVIGCVLCSPGCFSLFRGKALMDDNVMKTYTTISSQARHYVQYDQGEDRWLCTLLLQRGYRVEYSAASDAYTHAPEGFGEFYNQRRRWVPSTMANIMDLLQEYKRTVQINDNISMPYILYQ
;
A
#
# COMPACT_ATOMS: atom_id res chain seq x y z
N ARG A 1 21.24 -55.83 -19.87
CA ARG A 1 22.61 -55.54 -20.37
C ARG A 1 22.48 -54.51 -21.48
N LEU A 2 22.63 -53.23 -21.14
CA LEU A 2 22.74 -52.10 -22.06
C LEU A 2 24.06 -51.42 -21.74
N SER A 3 24.82 -51.09 -22.78
CA SER A 3 26.21 -50.66 -22.76
C SER A 3 26.41 -49.37 -21.96
N VAL A 4 27.25 -49.43 -20.93
CA VAL A 4 27.82 -48.26 -20.26
C VAL A 4 28.78 -47.60 -21.25
N GLN A 5 28.35 -46.49 -21.83
CA GLN A 5 29.17 -45.65 -22.68
C GLN A 5 30.03 -44.78 -21.76
N GLU A 6 31.35 -44.99 -21.78
CA GLU A 6 32.31 -44.20 -20.99
C GLU A 6 32.15 -42.71 -21.28
N THR A 7 31.72 -41.97 -20.26
CA THR A 7 31.52 -40.52 -20.30
C THR A 7 32.85 -39.81 -20.07
N LYS A 8 33.28 -38.97 -21.03
CA LYS A 8 34.50 -38.16 -20.91
C LYS A 8 34.26 -36.86 -20.12
N ASP A 9 35.23 -36.50 -19.28
CA ASP A 9 35.22 -35.43 -18.26
C ASP A 9 35.43 -33.98 -18.76
N TRP A 10 35.49 -33.72 -20.06
CA TRP A 10 35.94 -32.40 -20.57
C TRP A 10 34.82 -31.38 -20.87
N ASP A 11 33.56 -31.71 -20.61
CA ASP A 11 32.40 -30.85 -20.92
C ASP A 11 31.95 -30.02 -19.70
N VAL A 12 32.50 -28.81 -19.59
CA VAL A 12 32.33 -27.88 -18.45
C VAL A 12 30.97 -27.17 -18.44
N PHE A 13 30.12 -27.37 -19.47
CA PHE A 13 28.78 -26.76 -19.58
C PHE A 13 27.63 -27.72 -19.26
N ARG A 14 27.90 -28.77 -18.47
CA ARG A 14 26.85 -29.68 -17.99
C ARG A 14 26.19 -29.14 -16.73
N ALA A 15 25.08 -28.44 -16.89
CA ALA A 15 24.08 -28.38 -15.85
C ALA A 15 23.49 -29.80 -15.68
N LEU A 16 24.08 -30.60 -14.80
CA LEU A 16 23.44 -31.84 -14.34
C LEU A 16 22.03 -31.45 -13.87
N PRO A 17 20.95 -32.11 -14.34
CA PRO A 17 19.65 -31.87 -13.75
C PRO A 17 19.79 -32.12 -12.24
N PRO A 18 19.43 -31.17 -11.37
CA PRO A 18 19.53 -31.38 -9.93
C PRO A 18 18.79 -32.68 -9.57
N ALA A 19 19.32 -33.40 -8.56
CA ALA A 19 18.73 -34.64 -8.08
C ALA A 19 17.21 -34.48 -7.96
N ARG A 20 16.45 -35.53 -8.30
CA ARG A 20 14.97 -35.58 -8.32
C ARG A 20 14.34 -35.46 -6.91
N GLY A 21 14.80 -34.50 -6.10
CA GLY A 21 14.13 -33.95 -4.93
C GLY A 21 13.26 -32.77 -5.36
N ALA A 22 12.21 -32.50 -4.58
CA ALA A 22 11.32 -31.38 -4.84
C ALA A 22 12.09 -30.06 -4.90
N ARG A 23 12.09 -29.40 -6.06
CA ARG A 23 12.84 -28.15 -6.29
C ARG A 23 12.35 -26.99 -5.42
N SER A 24 11.15 -27.10 -4.85
CA SER A 24 10.65 -26.12 -3.88
C SER A 24 11.46 -26.05 -2.58
N GLN A 25 12.37 -26.99 -2.31
CA GLN A 25 13.17 -27.05 -1.08
C GLN A 25 14.65 -26.69 -1.26
N SER A 26 15.14 -26.48 -2.48
CA SER A 26 16.56 -26.16 -2.73
C SER A 26 16.83 -24.64 -2.60
N GLU A 27 16.49 -24.04 -1.46
CA GLU A 27 16.98 -22.70 -1.12
C GLU A 27 18.38 -22.83 -0.52
N ASP A 28 19.41 -22.33 -1.21
CA ASP A 28 20.78 -22.27 -0.69
C ASP A 28 20.82 -21.45 0.61
N ASP A 29 21.45 -21.97 1.67
CA ASP A 29 21.63 -21.26 2.95
C ASP A 29 22.25 -19.86 2.77
N PHE A 30 23.12 -19.71 1.76
CA PHE A 30 23.69 -18.43 1.36
C PHE A 30 22.63 -17.43 0.89
N LEU A 31 21.65 -17.89 0.09
CA LEU A 31 20.54 -17.05 -0.38
C LEU A 31 19.69 -16.59 0.80
N THR A 32 19.41 -17.48 1.75
CA THR A 32 18.66 -17.14 2.96
C THR A 32 19.39 -16.10 3.82
N PHE A 33 20.70 -16.25 4.00
CA PHE A 33 21.53 -15.25 4.69
C PHE A 33 21.53 -13.90 3.95
N LEU A 34 21.72 -13.92 2.63
CA LEU A 34 21.71 -12.72 1.79
C LEU A 34 20.35 -11.99 1.87
N VAL A 35 19.24 -12.73 1.86
CA VAL A 35 17.89 -12.16 2.02
C VAL A 35 17.73 -11.50 3.38
N LYS A 36 18.26 -12.09 4.47
CA LYS A 36 18.25 -11.46 5.80
C LYS A 36 19.06 -10.17 5.82
N LEU A 37 20.25 -10.17 5.23
CA LEU A 37 21.10 -8.98 5.11
C LEU A 37 20.40 -7.87 4.30
N LEU A 38 19.80 -8.23 3.16
CA LEU A 38 19.03 -7.32 2.32
C LEU A 38 17.82 -6.73 3.05
N LYS A 39 17.15 -7.50 3.91
CA LYS A 39 16.07 -6.99 4.77
C LYS A 39 16.59 -5.92 5.73
N ILE A 40 17.69 -6.19 6.45
CA ILE A 40 18.29 -5.21 7.37
C ILE A 40 18.72 -3.95 6.61
N PHE A 41 19.37 -4.12 5.46
CA PHE A 41 19.75 -3.01 4.58
C PHE A 41 18.52 -2.20 4.16
N ALA A 42 17.44 -2.84 3.72
CA ALA A 42 16.21 -2.16 3.30
C ALA A 42 15.57 -1.35 4.45
N TYR A 43 15.62 -1.83 5.70
CA TYR A 43 15.15 -1.08 6.87
C TYR A 43 15.98 0.18 7.10
N LEU A 44 17.31 0.04 7.18
CA LEU A 44 18.22 1.16 7.44
C LEU A 44 18.22 2.18 6.30
N PHE A 45 18.21 1.70 5.05
CA PHE A 45 18.17 2.54 3.87
C PHE A 45 16.86 3.34 3.80
N THR A 46 15.71 2.69 4.00
CA THR A 46 14.41 3.39 3.99
C THR A 46 14.34 4.43 5.11
N PHE A 47 14.80 4.09 6.32
CA PHE A 47 14.88 5.02 7.45
C PHE A 47 15.72 6.26 7.10
N ALA A 48 16.95 6.06 6.59
CA ALA A 48 17.85 7.14 6.24
C ALA A 48 17.28 8.03 5.14
N VAL A 49 16.69 7.45 4.08
CA VAL A 49 16.09 8.22 3.00
C VAL A 49 14.93 9.06 3.50
N VAL A 50 13.99 8.51 4.27
CA VAL A 50 12.84 9.28 4.79
C VAL A 50 13.29 10.43 5.68
N LEU A 51 14.25 10.19 6.59
CA LEU A 51 14.76 11.21 7.51
C LEU A 51 15.52 12.33 6.76
N VAL A 52 16.52 11.97 5.95
CA VAL A 52 17.38 12.94 5.27
C VAL A 52 16.57 13.76 4.27
N SER A 53 15.71 13.11 3.49
CA SER A 53 14.86 13.83 2.53
C SER A 53 13.84 14.75 3.20
N GLY A 54 13.28 14.35 4.34
CA GLY A 54 12.38 15.19 5.14
C GLY A 54 13.08 16.45 5.65
N VAL A 55 14.28 16.30 6.23
CA VAL A 55 15.09 17.39 6.77
C VAL A 55 15.53 18.37 5.67
N ILE A 56 16.04 17.86 4.54
CA ILE A 56 16.46 18.71 3.42
C ILE A 56 15.26 19.48 2.87
N THR A 57 14.13 18.81 2.63
CA THR A 57 12.92 19.46 2.09
C THR A 57 12.47 20.59 3.01
N LYS A 58 12.42 20.35 4.32
CA LYS A 58 11.99 21.36 5.31
C LYS A 58 12.99 22.52 5.40
N GLY A 59 14.28 22.22 5.43
CA GLY A 59 15.34 23.23 5.44
C GLY A 59 15.33 24.13 4.20
N LEU A 60 15.08 23.56 3.02
CA LEU A 60 14.97 24.30 1.76
C LEU A 60 13.70 25.16 1.69
N VAL A 61 12.55 24.67 2.16
CA VAL A 61 11.33 25.49 2.23
C VAL A 61 11.56 26.70 3.15
N LEU A 62 12.18 26.50 4.32
CA LEU A 62 12.53 27.60 5.23
C LEU A 62 13.56 28.56 4.62
N LEU A 63 14.50 28.04 3.82
CA LEU A 63 15.46 28.86 3.08
C LEU A 63 14.73 29.76 2.07
N MET A 64 13.85 29.18 1.24
CA MET A 64 13.04 29.88 0.24
C MET A 64 12.17 30.96 0.88
N THR A 65 11.46 30.64 1.97
CA THR A 65 10.60 31.62 2.67
C THR A 65 11.41 32.75 3.29
N SER A 66 12.61 32.46 3.80
CA SER A 66 13.47 33.49 4.39
C SER A 66 14.00 34.51 3.39
N GLN A 67 13.95 34.23 2.08
CA GLN A 67 14.33 35.21 1.05
C GLN A 67 13.21 36.18 0.70
N LEU A 68 11.98 35.95 1.18
CA LEU A 68 10.85 36.85 0.90
C LEU A 68 10.85 38.11 1.79
N LYS A 69 11.70 38.17 2.82
CA LYS A 69 11.80 39.32 3.73
C LYS A 69 12.34 40.55 2.98
N THR A 70 11.71 41.69 3.17
CA THR A 70 12.10 42.96 2.54
C THR A 70 13.31 43.57 3.24
N ASN A 71 14.23 44.17 2.47
CA ASN A 71 15.46 44.79 2.97
C ASN A 71 16.33 43.85 3.82
N LYS A 72 16.30 42.56 3.50
CA LYS A 72 17.12 41.55 4.19
C LYS A 72 18.60 41.77 3.89
N THR A 73 19.40 41.74 4.94
CA THR A 73 20.84 41.93 4.91
C THR A 73 21.54 40.65 5.34
N VAL A 74 22.48 40.16 4.54
CA VAL A 74 23.24 38.91 4.82
C VAL A 74 24.73 39.21 4.90
N PRO A 75 25.45 38.76 5.96
CA PRO A 75 26.90 38.94 6.04
C PRO A 75 27.65 38.06 5.03
N VAL A 76 28.59 38.68 4.32
CA VAL A 76 29.28 38.11 3.14
C VAL A 76 30.75 37.86 3.44
N CYS A 77 31.26 36.72 3.00
CA CYS A 77 32.67 36.39 3.08
C CYS A 77 33.47 37.18 2.01
N SER A 78 34.44 37.97 2.44
CA SER A 78 35.32 38.76 1.57
C SER A 78 36.21 37.89 0.67
N LYS A 79 36.60 36.68 1.11
CA LYS A 79 37.52 35.79 0.37
C LYS A 79 36.94 35.19 -0.92
N ARG A 80 35.62 35.13 -1.06
CA ARG A 80 34.96 34.47 -2.22
C ARG A 80 35.11 35.27 -3.51
N TYR A 81 35.07 36.59 -3.42
CA TYR A 81 35.16 37.47 -4.56
C TYR A 81 36.47 38.24 -4.47
N GLY A 82 37.40 38.02 -5.41
CA GLY A 82 38.69 38.73 -5.44
C GLY A 82 38.58 40.27 -5.60
N ILE A 83 37.36 40.80 -5.74
CA ILE A 83 37.01 42.22 -5.82
C ILE A 83 36.77 42.83 -4.42
N LEU A 84 36.48 42.00 -3.41
CA LEU A 84 36.24 42.44 -2.02
C LEU A 84 37.58 42.47 -1.26
N LEU A 85 37.77 43.50 -0.42
CA LEU A 85 38.99 43.62 0.39
C LEU A 85 38.93 42.64 1.57
N ASN A 86 39.98 41.82 1.74
CA ASN A 86 40.01 40.76 2.76
C ASN A 86 39.92 41.25 4.21
N GLU A 87 40.29 42.51 4.47
CA GLU A 87 40.33 43.12 5.81
C GLU A 87 39.00 43.76 6.24
N LYS A 88 37.97 43.75 5.38
CA LYS A 88 36.70 44.45 5.62
C LYS A 88 35.51 43.50 5.59
N GLU A 89 34.51 43.81 6.42
CA GLU A 89 33.25 43.08 6.47
C GLU A 89 32.21 43.69 5.51
N TYR A 90 31.51 42.83 4.77
CA TYR A 90 30.50 43.23 3.79
C TYR A 90 29.15 42.59 4.08
N VAL A 91 28.08 43.29 3.70
CA VAL A 91 26.69 42.84 3.81
C VAL A 91 26.05 42.93 2.43
N ALA A 92 25.40 41.84 1.99
CA ALA A 92 24.57 41.84 0.79
C ALA A 92 23.15 42.29 1.14
N GLN A 93 22.63 43.27 0.39
CA GLN A 93 21.22 43.66 0.42
C GLN A 93 20.45 42.90 -0.66
N ILE A 94 19.43 42.15 -0.27
CA ILE A 94 18.63 41.34 -1.19
C ILE A 94 17.66 42.26 -1.95
N PRO A 95 17.70 42.29 -3.30
CA PRO A 95 16.85 43.14 -4.11
C PRO A 95 15.45 42.53 -4.30
N ILE A 96 14.48 43.33 -4.79
CA ILE A 96 13.07 42.91 -4.93
C ILE A 96 12.92 41.80 -5.98
N GLU A 97 13.75 41.83 -7.00
CA GLU A 97 13.80 40.88 -8.11
C GLU A 97 14.07 39.45 -7.60
N GLU A 98 14.97 39.27 -6.63
CA GLU A 98 15.19 37.97 -5.97
C GLU A 98 13.91 37.49 -5.25
N ASN A 99 13.24 38.38 -4.51
CA ASN A 99 12.02 38.03 -3.76
C ASN A 99 10.92 37.52 -4.71
N VAL A 100 10.84 38.06 -5.94
CA VAL A 100 9.92 37.59 -6.98
C VAL A 100 10.27 36.17 -7.41
N VAL A 101 11.55 35.86 -7.66
CA VAL A 101 11.99 34.51 -8.05
C VAL A 101 11.63 33.48 -6.99
N TRP A 102 11.93 33.75 -5.72
CA TRP A 102 11.63 32.83 -4.62
C TRP A 102 10.13 32.63 -4.40
N ALA A 103 9.30 33.65 -4.66
CA ALA A 103 7.85 33.50 -4.60
C ALA A 103 7.32 32.53 -5.67
N TRP A 104 7.80 32.63 -6.91
CA TRP A 104 7.44 31.69 -7.98
C TRP A 104 7.96 30.28 -7.73
N VAL A 105 9.17 30.13 -7.18
CA VAL A 105 9.72 28.83 -6.79
C VAL A 105 8.85 28.14 -5.73
N LEU A 106 8.35 28.88 -4.74
CA LEU A 106 7.43 28.34 -3.72
C LEU A 106 6.09 27.88 -4.32
N LEU A 107 5.54 28.64 -5.28
CA LEU A 107 4.36 28.23 -6.05
C LEU A 107 4.62 26.92 -6.82
N PHE A 108 5.75 26.81 -7.51
CA PHE A 108 6.09 25.59 -8.25
C PHE A 108 6.26 24.40 -7.30
N SER A 109 6.93 24.58 -6.17
CA SER A 109 7.07 23.55 -5.13
C SER A 109 5.73 23.06 -4.60
N PHE A 110 4.74 23.95 -4.43
CA PHE A 110 3.36 23.59 -4.07
C PHE A 110 2.61 22.88 -5.21
N ALA A 111 2.78 23.32 -6.46
CA ALA A 111 2.04 22.81 -7.61
C ALA A 111 2.43 21.38 -8.02
N VAL A 112 3.69 20.96 -7.85
CA VAL A 112 4.18 19.62 -8.26
C VAL A 112 3.31 18.46 -7.74
N PRO A 113 3.05 18.31 -6.43
CA PRO A 113 2.21 17.22 -5.93
C PRO A 113 0.72 17.35 -6.33
N GLU A 114 0.21 18.57 -6.52
CA GLU A 114 -1.17 18.81 -6.97
C GLU A 114 -1.36 18.40 -8.44
N LEU A 115 -0.39 18.72 -9.32
CA LEU A 115 -0.36 18.20 -10.69
C LEU A 115 -0.25 16.66 -10.73
N GLY A 116 0.55 16.08 -9.84
CA GLY A 116 0.61 14.62 -9.68
C GLY A 116 -0.73 14.01 -9.24
N THR A 117 -1.48 14.71 -8.38
CA THR A 117 -2.84 14.33 -7.96
C THR A 117 -3.83 14.42 -9.11
N TRP A 118 -3.76 15.50 -9.90
CA TRP A 118 -4.58 15.68 -11.09
C TRP A 118 -4.35 14.55 -12.11
N PHE A 119 -3.09 14.29 -12.49
CA PHE A 119 -2.76 13.22 -13.45
C PHE A 119 -3.24 11.85 -12.97
N ARG A 120 -3.00 11.51 -11.70
CA ARG A 120 -3.47 10.24 -11.12
C ARG A 120 -4.99 10.13 -11.12
N SER A 121 -5.68 11.22 -10.78
CA SER A 121 -7.14 11.25 -10.72
C SER A 121 -7.77 11.08 -12.10
N THR A 122 -7.27 11.81 -13.10
CA THR A 122 -7.68 11.68 -14.50
C THR A 122 -7.46 10.26 -15.01
N ARG A 123 -6.30 9.65 -14.75
CA ARG A 123 -6.02 8.26 -15.13
C ARG A 123 -7.05 7.29 -14.52
N MET A 124 -7.37 7.43 -13.24
CA MET A 124 -8.35 6.54 -12.58
C MET A 124 -9.76 6.73 -13.16
N CYS A 125 -10.17 7.96 -13.47
CA CYS A 125 -11.47 8.22 -14.12
C CYS A 125 -11.56 7.70 -15.56
N VAL A 126 -10.44 7.51 -16.26
CA VAL A 126 -10.39 6.94 -17.61
C VAL A 126 -10.40 5.41 -17.59
N PHE A 127 -9.63 4.78 -16.70
CA PHE A 127 -9.41 3.33 -16.70
C PHE A 127 -10.25 2.54 -15.70
N LYS A 128 -10.92 3.20 -14.75
CA LYS A 128 -11.77 2.55 -13.73
C LYS A 128 -13.16 3.16 -13.71
N SER A 129 -14.13 2.44 -13.17
CA SER A 129 -15.43 3.02 -12.87
C SER A 129 -15.31 4.09 -11.79
N TRP A 130 -16.13 5.14 -11.91
CA TRP A 130 -16.17 6.25 -10.98
C TRP A 130 -17.61 6.66 -10.73
N LYS A 131 -17.87 7.17 -9.52
CA LYS A 131 -19.17 7.72 -9.15
C LYS A 131 -19.06 9.23 -8.98
N ARG A 132 -20.11 9.96 -9.36
CA ARG A 132 -20.20 11.40 -9.13
C ARG A 132 -20.55 11.65 -7.65
N PRO A 133 -19.84 12.56 -6.97
CA PRO A 133 -20.24 13.01 -5.64
C PRO A 133 -21.56 13.78 -5.70
N SER A 134 -22.30 13.81 -4.60
CA SER A 134 -23.37 14.79 -4.44
C SER A 134 -22.77 16.20 -4.43
N PHE A 135 -23.54 17.20 -4.86
CA PHE A 135 -23.07 18.58 -4.88
C PHE A 135 -22.70 19.08 -3.48
N GLU A 136 -23.48 18.72 -2.46
CA GLU A 136 -23.21 19.06 -1.05
C GLU A 136 -21.89 18.45 -0.55
N ASP A 137 -21.66 17.16 -0.80
CA ASP A 137 -20.43 16.47 -0.37
C ASP A 137 -19.21 17.12 -1.04
N PHE A 138 -19.31 17.41 -2.35
CA PHE A 138 -18.24 18.08 -3.08
C PHE A 138 -17.97 19.49 -2.54
N PHE A 139 -19.03 20.26 -2.27
CA PHE A 139 -18.92 21.64 -1.79
C PHE A 139 -18.26 21.74 -0.42
N ILE A 140 -18.56 20.83 0.50
CA ILE A 140 -17.92 20.79 1.83
C ILE A 140 -16.42 20.52 1.71
N VAL A 141 -16.03 19.56 0.87
CA VAL A 141 -14.61 19.25 0.62
C VAL A 141 -13.90 20.44 -0.02
N TRP A 142 -14.55 21.05 -1.00
CA TRP A 142 -14.06 22.24 -1.68
C TRP A 142 -13.80 23.39 -0.69
N ILE A 143 -14.69 23.62 0.29
CA ILE A 143 -14.47 24.59 1.37
C ILE A 143 -13.24 24.22 2.21
N PHE A 144 -13.17 23.00 2.76
CA PHE A 144 -12.06 22.60 3.63
C PHE A 144 -10.69 22.67 2.92
N GLU A 145 -10.61 22.21 1.67
CA GLU A 145 -9.38 22.26 0.87
C GLU A 145 -9.01 23.70 0.48
N THR A 146 -10.00 24.56 0.25
CA THR A 146 -9.77 26.00 0.02
C THR A 146 -9.22 26.67 1.28
N LEU A 147 -9.82 26.44 2.45
CA LEU A 147 -9.34 26.97 3.73
C LEU A 147 -7.91 26.52 4.03
N HIS A 148 -7.60 25.24 3.82
CA HIS A 148 -6.25 24.71 3.96
C HIS A 148 -5.24 25.38 3.02
N CYS A 149 -5.62 25.57 1.76
CA CYS A 149 -4.77 26.22 0.75
C CYS A 149 -4.49 27.68 1.12
N ILE A 150 -5.52 28.42 1.54
CA ILE A 150 -5.39 29.80 2.03
C ILE A 150 -4.46 29.86 3.24
N GLY A 151 -4.68 29.01 4.24
CA GLY A 151 -3.83 28.96 5.43
C GLY A 151 -2.37 28.67 5.09
N THR A 152 -2.13 27.74 4.15
CA THR A 152 -0.78 27.38 3.71
C THR A 152 -0.10 28.56 2.99
N ALA A 153 -0.82 29.27 2.12
CA ALA A 153 -0.29 30.45 1.44
C ALA A 153 0.05 31.57 2.43
N VAL A 154 -0.84 31.86 3.38
CA VAL A 154 -0.62 32.87 4.43
C VAL A 154 0.57 32.50 5.31
N LEU A 155 0.69 31.22 5.70
CA LEU A 155 1.82 30.73 6.48
C LEU A 155 3.15 30.98 5.74
N VAL A 156 3.19 30.71 4.43
CA VAL A 156 4.42 30.70 3.63
C VAL A 156 4.84 32.10 3.16
N TYR A 157 3.90 32.97 2.77
CA TYR A 157 4.21 34.30 2.22
C TYR A 157 4.17 35.44 3.25
N ILE A 158 3.46 35.27 4.38
CA ILE A 158 3.33 36.29 5.42
C ILE A 158 4.06 35.87 6.70
N VAL A 159 3.74 34.70 7.26
CA VAL A 159 4.22 34.33 8.60
C VAL A 159 5.69 33.90 8.61
N LEU A 160 6.07 32.92 7.79
CA LEU A 160 7.43 32.36 7.77
C LEU A 160 8.53 33.37 7.38
N PRO A 161 8.32 34.31 6.44
CA PRO A 161 9.35 35.30 6.08
C PRO A 161 9.67 36.31 7.19
N GLU A 162 8.70 36.59 8.07
CA GLU A 162 8.86 37.56 9.16
C GLU A 162 9.43 36.91 10.44
N LEU A 163 9.43 35.57 10.51
CA LEU A 163 9.98 34.81 11.63
C LEU A 163 11.39 34.33 11.36
N ASP A 164 12.20 34.27 12.42
CA ASP A 164 13.48 33.54 12.42
C ASP A 164 13.25 32.07 12.03
N VAL A 165 14.16 31.48 11.26
CA VAL A 165 13.98 30.15 10.67
C VAL A 165 13.80 29.06 11.71
N VAL A 166 14.41 29.22 12.88
CA VAL A 166 14.26 28.27 13.99
C VAL A 166 12.85 28.36 14.58
N LYS A 167 12.32 29.57 14.77
CA LYS A 167 10.93 29.81 15.22
C LYS A 167 9.92 29.33 14.18
N GLY A 168 10.19 29.57 12.90
CA GLY A 168 9.40 29.05 11.78
C GLY A 168 9.33 27.54 11.78
N ALA A 169 10.46 26.84 11.94
CA ALA A 169 10.50 25.38 12.03
C ALA A 169 9.68 24.86 13.22
N MET A 170 9.76 25.50 14.39
CA MET A 170 9.02 25.10 15.60
C MET A 170 7.51 25.26 15.44
N ILE A 171 7.05 26.38 14.86
CA ILE A 171 5.63 26.70 14.68
C ILE A 171 4.92 25.69 13.77
N THR A 172 5.63 25.04 12.84
CA THR A 172 5.03 23.98 12.02
C THR A 172 4.51 22.78 12.82
N ASN A 173 4.93 22.59 14.09
CA ASN A 173 4.35 21.59 15.00
C ASN A 173 2.91 21.91 15.44
N CYS A 174 2.49 23.16 15.30
CA CYS A 174 1.22 23.67 15.80
C CYS A 174 0.07 23.61 14.78
N VAL A 175 0.26 22.91 13.65
CA VAL A 175 -0.76 22.79 12.58
C VAL A 175 -1.73 21.62 12.79
N ALA A 176 -1.70 20.96 13.94
CA ALA A 176 -2.49 19.77 14.23
C ALA A 176 -3.75 20.06 15.08
N PHE A 177 -4.14 21.34 15.23
CA PHE A 177 -5.22 21.74 16.14
C PHE A 177 -6.59 21.14 15.77
N ILE A 178 -7.08 21.36 14.54
CA ILE A 178 -8.35 20.79 14.05
C ILE A 178 -8.35 19.25 14.08
N PRO A 179 -7.29 18.55 13.61
CA PRO A 179 -7.12 17.12 13.81
C PRO A 179 -7.27 16.65 15.26
N GLY A 180 -6.61 17.32 16.21
CA GLY A 180 -6.73 17.03 17.64
C GLY A 180 -8.14 17.24 18.17
N LEU A 181 -8.80 18.32 17.74
CA LEU A 181 -10.16 18.67 18.17
C LEU A 181 -11.16 17.64 17.66
N PHE A 182 -11.06 17.26 16.39
CA PHE A 182 -11.95 16.24 15.81
C PHE A 182 -11.69 14.87 16.43
N SER A 183 -10.43 14.52 16.72
CA SER A 183 -10.10 13.28 17.45
C SER A 183 -10.77 13.22 18.82
N LEU A 184 -10.72 14.32 19.58
CA LEU A 184 -11.37 14.44 20.90
C LEU A 184 -12.89 14.27 20.79
N LEU A 185 -13.52 14.99 19.85
CA LEU A 185 -14.98 14.96 19.64
C LEU A 185 -15.47 13.63 19.04
N SER A 186 -14.59 12.90 18.38
CA SER A 186 -14.90 11.62 17.73
C SER A 186 -14.88 10.43 18.69
N ARG A 187 -14.44 10.59 19.96
CA ARG A 187 -14.34 9.45 20.90
C ARG A 187 -15.71 8.98 21.38
N THR A 188 -15.91 7.66 21.35
CA THR A 188 -17.12 7.00 21.87
C THR A 188 -16.91 6.52 23.32
N LYS A 189 -18.01 6.46 24.10
CA LYS A 189 -17.98 6.13 25.55
C LYS A 189 -17.67 4.66 25.88
N THR A 190 -17.54 3.79 24.88
CA THR A 190 -17.41 2.33 25.03
C THR A 190 -15.97 1.84 25.28
N ASP A 191 -14.97 2.72 25.22
CA ASP A 191 -13.56 2.36 25.42
C ASP A 191 -13.21 2.30 26.93
N PHE A 192 -12.58 1.21 27.40
CA PHE A 192 -12.20 1.03 28.81
C PHE A 192 -11.24 2.12 29.37
N ARG A 193 -10.62 2.92 28.50
CA ARG A 193 -9.66 4.00 28.84
C ARG A 193 -10.06 5.38 28.29
N VAL A 194 -11.34 5.64 28.02
CA VAL A 194 -11.80 6.94 27.45
C VAL A 194 -11.34 8.13 28.29
N GLY A 195 -11.49 8.07 29.62
CA GLY A 195 -11.17 9.21 30.49
C GLY A 195 -9.71 9.67 30.37
N LEU A 196 -8.77 8.73 30.41
CA LEU A 196 -7.34 9.01 30.23
C LEU A 196 -7.04 9.57 28.83
N LYS A 197 -7.62 8.95 27.80
CA LYS A 197 -7.45 9.38 26.40
C LYS A 197 -8.01 10.79 26.15
N VAL A 198 -9.16 11.14 26.75
CA VAL A 198 -9.78 12.47 26.68
C VAL A 198 -8.94 13.52 27.41
N MET A 199 -8.37 13.16 28.56
CA MET A 199 -7.47 14.05 29.31
C MET A 199 -6.22 14.37 28.49
N LEU A 200 -5.59 13.35 27.88
CA LEU A 200 -4.40 13.53 27.06
C LEU A 200 -4.68 14.31 25.76
N ASP A 201 -5.82 14.07 25.10
CA ASP A 201 -6.25 14.87 23.95
C ASP A 201 -6.46 16.34 24.32
N SER A 202 -7.10 16.61 25.47
CA SER A 202 -7.30 17.97 25.98
C SER A 202 -5.96 18.67 26.27
N LEU A 203 -5.01 17.95 26.88
CA LEU A 203 -3.66 18.45 27.15
C LEU A 203 -2.90 18.74 25.84
N ALA A 204 -3.00 17.85 24.85
CA ALA A 204 -2.39 18.04 23.55
C ALA A 204 -2.94 19.29 22.84
N LEU A 205 -4.26 19.52 22.91
CA LEU A 205 -4.90 20.72 22.37
C LEU A 205 -4.47 22.00 23.08
N ALA A 206 -4.37 21.98 24.41
CA ALA A 206 -3.85 23.10 25.17
C ALA A 206 -2.42 23.45 24.72
N CYS A 207 -1.55 22.45 24.54
CA CYS A 207 -0.20 22.65 24.02
C CYS A 207 -0.20 23.25 22.61
N GLN A 208 -1.06 22.79 21.69
CA GLN A 208 -1.18 23.38 20.35
C GLN A 208 -1.60 24.85 20.40
N LEU A 209 -2.57 25.18 21.28
CA LEU A 209 -3.09 26.54 21.44
C LEU A 209 -2.02 27.51 21.95
N THR A 210 -1.07 27.05 22.77
CA THR A 210 0.05 27.91 23.20
C THR A 210 0.89 28.40 22.02
N GLY A 211 1.04 27.61 20.95
CA GLY A 211 1.74 28.02 19.74
C GLY A 211 1.08 29.15 18.95
N PHE A 212 -0.22 29.35 19.15
CA PHE A 212 -0.95 30.39 18.44
C PHE A 212 -0.65 31.77 19.03
N PHE A 213 -0.51 31.85 20.36
CA PHE A 213 -0.48 33.13 21.08
C PHE A 213 0.87 33.45 21.71
N LEU A 214 1.74 32.47 21.97
CA LEU A 214 2.98 32.72 22.72
C LEU A 214 3.92 33.71 22.00
N TRP A 215 4.10 33.61 20.69
CA TRP A 215 4.97 34.51 19.92
C TRP A 215 4.36 35.91 19.71
N PRO A 216 3.06 36.04 19.36
CA PRO A 216 2.39 37.34 19.37
C PRO A 216 2.48 38.06 20.71
N ILE A 217 2.31 37.36 21.83
CA ILE A 217 2.36 37.95 23.18
C ILE A 217 3.78 38.40 23.55
N ILE A 218 4.80 37.58 23.26
CA ILE A 218 6.19 37.94 23.55
C ILE A 218 6.62 39.17 22.73
N HIS A 219 6.25 39.21 21.45
CA HIS A 219 6.62 40.31 20.55
C HIS A 219 5.88 41.62 20.89
N PHE A 220 4.62 41.53 21.32
CA PHE A 220 3.85 42.70 21.79
C PHE A 220 4.51 43.41 22.99
N GLY A 221 5.31 42.69 23.78
CA GLY A 221 5.97 43.23 24.97
C GLY A 221 7.31 43.92 24.71
N THR A 222 7.91 43.85 23.51
CA THR A 222 9.31 44.27 23.28
C THR A 222 9.51 45.42 22.29
N GLU A 223 8.78 45.50 21.17
CA GLU A 223 8.89 46.59 20.18
C GLU A 223 7.58 46.71 19.34
N SER A 224 7.39 47.86 18.68
CA SER A 224 6.24 48.43 17.95
C SER A 224 5.12 47.50 17.39
N GLN A 225 3.92 48.08 17.23
CA GLN A 225 2.66 47.49 16.72
C GLN A 225 2.74 46.85 15.31
N ASP A 226 3.48 45.75 15.14
CA ASP A 226 3.46 44.95 13.91
C ASP A 226 2.26 44.00 13.88
N TRP A 227 1.22 44.37 13.14
CA TRP A 227 -0.01 43.58 12.98
C TRP A 227 0.25 42.19 12.35
N ARG A 228 1.35 42.02 11.62
CA ARG A 228 1.70 40.79 10.89
C ARG A 228 1.87 39.58 11.82
N VAL A 229 2.32 39.78 13.06
CA VAL A 229 2.50 38.68 14.03
C VAL A 229 1.15 38.09 14.46
N TRP A 230 0.07 38.89 14.45
CA TRP A 230 -1.30 38.42 14.76
C TRP A 230 -1.93 37.59 13.63
N VAL A 231 -1.27 37.46 12.49
CA VAL A 231 -1.67 36.56 11.39
C VAL A 231 -1.30 35.10 11.68
N ILE A 232 -0.45 34.83 12.69
CA ILE A 232 -0.03 33.47 13.08
C ILE A 232 -1.23 32.58 13.49
N PRO A 233 -2.09 32.96 14.48
CA PRO A 233 -3.25 32.15 14.85
C PRO A 233 -4.18 31.77 13.68
N PRO A 234 -4.66 32.71 12.84
CA PRO A 234 -5.54 32.35 11.73
C PRO A 234 -4.82 31.49 10.68
N ALA A 235 -3.52 31.70 10.42
CA ALA A 235 -2.75 30.85 9.51
C ALA A 235 -2.70 29.40 10.00
N LEU A 236 -2.31 29.17 11.26
CA LEU A 236 -2.19 27.82 11.83
C LEU A 236 -3.53 27.09 11.92
N LEU A 237 -4.60 27.81 12.29
CA LEU A 237 -5.95 27.27 12.31
C LEU A 237 -6.41 26.84 10.90
N LEU A 238 -6.20 27.69 9.90
CA LEU A 238 -6.60 27.42 8.53
C LEU A 238 -5.81 26.25 7.91
N VAL A 239 -4.49 26.17 8.13
CA VAL A 239 -3.67 25.02 7.69
C VAL A 239 -4.20 23.71 8.28
N SER A 240 -4.63 23.72 9.54
CA SER A 240 -5.09 22.52 10.25
C SER A 240 -6.30 21.85 9.58
N PHE A 241 -7.10 22.57 8.78
CA PHE A 241 -8.24 21.98 8.08
C PHE A 241 -7.84 20.94 7.03
N GLY A 242 -6.60 20.89 6.53
CA GLY A 242 -6.22 20.00 5.43
C GLY A 242 -6.38 18.50 5.72
N TRP A 243 -6.35 18.08 6.99
CA TRP A 243 -6.36 16.66 7.38
C TRP A 243 -7.61 16.25 8.16
N TRP A 244 -8.68 17.06 8.09
CA TRP A 244 -9.90 16.87 8.86
C TRP A 244 -10.52 15.47 8.71
N GLU A 245 -10.55 14.92 7.49
CA GLU A 245 -11.21 13.64 7.17
C GLU A 245 -10.67 12.48 8.02
N ASN A 246 -9.39 12.51 8.36
CA ASN A 246 -8.75 11.39 9.05
C ASN A 246 -9.26 11.23 10.50
N PHE A 247 -9.67 12.32 11.14
CA PHE A 247 -9.95 12.39 12.58
C PHE A 247 -11.44 12.42 12.93
N VAL A 248 -12.29 12.16 11.95
CA VAL A 248 -13.75 12.14 12.09
C VAL A 248 -14.28 10.71 12.01
N SER A 249 -15.28 10.40 12.85
CA SER A 249 -16.05 9.14 12.83
C SER A 249 -17.57 9.39 12.78
N ASP A 250 -18.23 8.53 12.02
CA ASP A 250 -19.69 8.37 11.91
C ASP A 250 -20.35 7.99 13.25
N ARG A 251 -19.64 7.26 14.12
CA ARG A 251 -20.10 6.77 15.43
C ARG A 251 -20.03 7.80 16.56
N SER A 252 -19.59 9.02 16.26
CA SER A 252 -19.46 10.07 17.26
C SER A 252 -20.81 10.55 17.78
N ASN A 253 -20.88 10.91 19.06
CA ASN A 253 -22.10 11.44 19.68
C ASN A 253 -22.41 12.89 19.27
N VAL A 254 -21.46 13.56 18.62
CA VAL A 254 -21.59 14.94 18.15
C VAL A 254 -22.16 14.94 16.74
N SER A 255 -23.38 15.46 16.57
CA SER A 255 -24.13 15.43 15.30
C SER A 255 -23.31 15.93 14.10
N PHE A 256 -22.57 17.04 14.26
CA PHE A 256 -21.72 17.59 13.21
C PHE A 256 -20.57 16.66 12.80
N ILE A 257 -19.88 16.04 13.77
CA ILE A 257 -18.78 15.10 13.50
C ILE A 257 -19.33 13.80 12.88
N SER A 258 -20.48 13.32 13.34
CA SER A 258 -21.13 12.15 12.73
C SER A 258 -21.53 12.43 11.28
N TYR A 259 -22.04 13.63 10.97
CA TYR A 259 -22.34 14.05 9.60
C TYR A 259 -21.10 14.08 8.71
N LEU A 260 -20.01 14.71 9.17
CA LEU A 260 -18.71 14.70 8.48
C LEU A 260 -18.16 13.27 8.30
N GLY A 261 -18.40 12.37 9.26
CA GLY A 261 -17.99 10.96 9.20
C GLY A 261 -18.72 10.20 8.10
N LYS A 262 -20.02 10.46 7.92
CA LYS A 262 -20.80 9.91 6.80
C LYS A 262 -20.32 10.44 5.44
N ILE A 263 -19.90 11.72 5.36
CA ILE A 263 -19.29 12.28 4.14
C ILE A 263 -17.99 11.54 3.81
N LYS A 264 -17.11 11.36 4.80
CA LYS A 264 -15.85 10.60 4.67
C LYS A 264 -16.06 9.23 4.02
N GLU A 265 -17.06 8.47 4.45
CA GLU A 265 -17.37 7.16 3.87
C GLU A 265 -17.82 7.24 2.40
N ARG A 266 -18.69 8.21 2.07
CA ARG A 266 -19.15 8.42 0.69
C ARG A 266 -18.02 8.89 -0.23
N MET A 267 -17.14 9.75 0.27
CA MET A 267 -16.00 10.29 -0.45
C MET A 267 -15.02 9.24 -0.93
N TRP A 268 -14.89 8.12 -0.20
CA TRP A 268 -13.98 7.03 -0.60
C TRP A 268 -14.19 6.60 -2.07
N LYS A 269 -15.46 6.58 -2.53
CA LYS A 269 -15.82 6.15 -3.90
C LYS A 269 -15.79 7.28 -4.93
N THR A 270 -15.83 8.54 -4.51
CA THR A 270 -15.98 9.70 -5.40
C THR A 270 -14.73 10.59 -5.45
N ARG A 271 -13.74 10.32 -4.59
CA ARG A 271 -12.52 11.12 -4.42
C ARG A 271 -11.82 11.48 -5.71
N TYR A 272 -11.55 10.50 -6.58
CA TYR A 272 -10.80 10.77 -7.81
C TYR A 272 -11.50 11.76 -8.72
N PHE A 273 -12.83 11.68 -8.79
CA PHE A 273 -13.61 12.65 -9.54
C PHE A 273 -13.51 14.05 -8.91
N SER A 274 -13.66 14.17 -7.59
CA SER A 274 -13.56 15.46 -6.89
C SER A 274 -12.17 16.10 -7.02
N TYR A 275 -11.10 15.33 -6.80
CA TYR A 275 -9.73 15.83 -6.82
C TYR A 275 -9.21 16.14 -8.22
N MET A 276 -9.87 15.68 -9.29
CA MET A 276 -9.60 16.15 -10.65
C MET A 276 -9.85 17.66 -10.79
N PHE A 277 -10.85 18.20 -10.08
CA PHE A 277 -11.15 19.64 -10.09
C PHE A 277 -10.49 20.39 -8.93
N ILE A 278 -10.51 19.79 -7.73
CA ILE A 278 -9.98 20.44 -6.52
C ILE A 278 -8.46 20.68 -6.61
N SER A 279 -7.68 19.76 -7.20
CA SER A 279 -6.22 19.96 -7.34
C SER A 279 -5.88 21.19 -8.19
N LEU A 280 -6.55 21.38 -9.33
CA LEU A 280 -6.39 22.56 -10.17
C LEU A 280 -6.86 23.83 -9.44
N TRP A 281 -7.99 23.75 -8.72
CA TRP A 281 -8.50 24.86 -7.91
C TRP A 281 -7.51 25.30 -6.83
N LYS A 282 -6.86 24.37 -6.13
CA LYS A 282 -5.85 24.68 -5.12
C LYS A 282 -4.66 25.43 -5.71
N ILE A 283 -4.19 25.05 -6.90
CA ILE A 283 -3.11 25.78 -7.57
C ILE A 283 -3.54 27.21 -7.87
N LEU A 284 -4.77 27.43 -8.35
CA LEU A 284 -5.32 28.76 -8.64
C LEU A 284 -5.47 29.61 -7.37
N VAL A 285 -5.98 29.05 -6.28
CA VAL A 285 -6.14 29.75 -5.00
C VAL A 285 -4.77 30.12 -4.42
N PHE A 286 -3.81 29.19 -4.41
CA PHE A 286 -2.46 29.45 -3.91
C PHE A 286 -1.75 30.55 -4.73
N PHE A 287 -1.92 30.52 -6.05
CA PHE A 287 -1.43 31.57 -6.94
C PHE A 287 -2.10 32.92 -6.67
N GLY A 288 -3.42 32.96 -6.50
CA GLY A 288 -4.14 34.19 -6.18
C GLY A 288 -3.67 34.82 -4.87
N PHE A 289 -3.48 34.01 -3.83
CA PHE A 289 -2.94 34.48 -2.55
C PHE A 289 -1.48 34.91 -2.63
N MET A 290 -0.64 34.24 -3.43
CA MET A 290 0.72 34.71 -3.72
C MET A 290 0.68 36.13 -4.30
N VAL A 291 -0.18 36.39 -5.30
CA VAL A 291 -0.30 37.73 -5.91
C VAL A 291 -0.75 38.76 -4.88
N ILE A 292 -1.75 38.45 -4.05
CA ILE A 292 -2.24 39.36 -3.00
C ILE A 292 -1.13 39.67 -1.98
N CYS A 293 -0.51 38.65 -1.38
CA CYS A 293 0.49 38.82 -0.34
C CYS A 293 1.75 39.54 -0.85
N MET A 294 2.20 39.24 -2.07
CA MET A 294 3.39 39.88 -2.64
C MET A 294 3.10 41.30 -3.14
N SER A 295 1.88 41.60 -3.61
CA SER A 295 1.51 42.96 -4.02
C SER A 295 1.41 43.92 -2.82
N GLU A 296 0.93 43.44 -1.67
CA GLU A 296 1.00 44.21 -0.43
C GLU A 296 2.46 44.48 0.01
N ARG A 297 3.35 43.52 -0.23
CA ARG A 297 4.78 43.64 0.13
C ARG A 297 5.54 44.62 -0.77
N PHE A 298 5.24 44.66 -2.07
CA PHE A 298 5.96 45.50 -3.05
C PHE A 298 5.25 46.80 -3.40
N GLY A 299 3.99 46.99 -2.97
CA GLY A 299 3.16 48.13 -3.33
C GLY A 299 2.57 48.11 -4.74
N ASN A 300 3.05 47.22 -5.62
CA ASN A 300 2.57 47.03 -7.00
C ASN A 300 2.42 45.54 -7.31
N TRP A 301 1.41 45.19 -8.11
CA TRP A 301 1.18 43.80 -8.54
C TRP A 301 1.97 43.43 -9.81
N SER A 302 2.35 44.41 -10.63
CA SER A 302 3.05 44.18 -11.91
C SER A 302 4.45 43.59 -11.72
N THR A 303 5.14 43.98 -10.65
CA THR A 303 6.51 43.53 -10.34
C THR A 303 6.63 42.02 -10.19
N ILE A 304 5.55 41.35 -9.78
CA ILE A 304 5.50 39.88 -9.66
C ILE A 304 5.53 39.20 -11.04
N PHE A 305 5.06 39.90 -12.08
CA PHE A 305 4.96 39.40 -13.44
C PHE A 305 6.17 39.78 -14.32
N ASP A 306 7.12 40.57 -13.79
CA ASP A 306 8.37 40.95 -14.47
C ASP A 306 9.40 39.80 -14.42
N LEU A 307 8.96 38.60 -14.84
CA LEU A 307 9.73 37.35 -14.80
C LEU A 307 11.04 37.42 -15.57
N LYS A 308 11.08 38.21 -16.65
CA LYS A 308 12.28 38.36 -17.47
C LYS A 308 13.38 39.10 -16.72
N GLU A 309 13.05 40.07 -15.88
CA GLU A 309 14.05 40.79 -15.08
C GLU A 309 14.43 39.98 -13.84
N ALA A 310 13.46 39.29 -13.24
CA ALA A 310 13.67 38.47 -12.05
C ALA A 310 14.57 37.24 -12.30
N PHE A 311 14.30 36.45 -13.35
CA PHE A 311 15.04 35.20 -13.63
C PHE A 311 16.36 35.42 -14.42
N ASN A 312 16.60 36.61 -14.95
CA ASN A 312 17.89 36.94 -15.56
C ASN A 312 18.87 37.50 -14.52
N PRO A 313 20.19 37.48 -14.80
CA PRO A 313 21.19 38.04 -13.90
C PRO A 313 20.91 39.52 -13.61
N HIS A 314 20.64 39.83 -12.36
CA HIS A 314 20.41 41.18 -11.85
C HIS A 314 21.45 41.51 -10.77
N TYR A 315 21.60 42.79 -10.42
CA TYR A 315 22.67 43.23 -9.53
C TYR A 315 22.24 43.21 -8.06
N ILE A 316 23.06 42.57 -7.22
CA ILE A 316 22.95 42.57 -5.76
C ILE A 316 23.97 43.57 -5.21
N ILE A 317 23.52 44.45 -4.31
CA ILE A 317 24.34 45.53 -3.74
C ILE A 317 25.04 45.02 -2.48
N TYR A 318 26.37 45.08 -2.47
CA TYR A 318 27.20 44.76 -1.31
C TYR A 318 27.68 46.06 -0.66
N SER A 319 27.33 46.27 0.61
CA SER A 319 27.75 47.43 1.41
C SER A 319 28.78 47.04 2.46
N GLU A 320 29.81 47.85 2.62
CA GLU A 320 30.83 47.71 3.67
C GLU A 320 30.27 48.09 5.06
N ILE A 321 30.51 47.27 6.09
CA ILE A 321 30.18 47.60 7.49
C ILE A 321 31.26 48.54 8.03
N GLN A 322 30.89 49.75 8.46
CA GLN A 322 31.80 50.66 9.17
C GLN A 322 31.77 50.35 10.68
N GLU A 323 32.91 49.99 11.26
CA GLU A 323 33.08 50.03 12.71
C GLU A 323 33.11 51.50 13.16
N THR A 324 32.04 51.97 13.80
CA THR A 324 32.07 53.24 14.52
C THR A 324 32.91 53.06 15.79
N LEU A 325 34.21 53.34 15.71
CA LEU A 325 35.02 53.64 16.89
C LEU A 325 34.46 54.92 17.52
N ILE A 326 33.74 54.78 18.64
CA ILE A 326 33.39 55.92 19.49
C ILE A 326 34.70 56.42 20.08
N SER A 327 35.36 57.37 19.42
CA SER A 327 36.40 58.18 20.04
C SER A 327 35.76 59.45 20.59
N ASP A 328 35.86 59.67 21.90
CA ASP A 328 35.56 60.93 22.57
C ASP A 328 36.51 62.05 22.07
N VAL A 329 36.29 62.55 20.84
CA VAL A 329 36.99 63.71 20.29
C VAL A 329 35.95 64.69 19.75
N PRO A 330 35.82 65.92 20.30
CA PRO A 330 34.70 66.82 20.00
C PRO A 330 34.71 67.52 18.63
N ASP A 331 35.40 67.02 17.59
CA ASP A 331 35.54 67.75 16.32
C ASP A 331 35.64 66.90 15.03
N ALA A 332 35.20 65.64 15.04
CA ALA A 332 35.20 64.78 13.84
C ALA A 332 33.92 64.89 12.98
N GLY A 333 33.31 66.08 12.88
CA GLY A 333 31.96 66.26 12.34
C GLY A 333 31.80 66.51 10.84
N ILE A 334 32.85 66.50 10.00
CA ILE A 334 32.73 67.06 8.62
C ILE A 334 33.07 66.09 7.47
N VAL A 335 33.51 64.85 7.71
CA VAL A 335 33.65 63.88 6.60
C VAL A 335 33.14 62.50 7.02
N ALA A 336 31.85 62.23 6.78
CA ALA A 336 31.39 60.85 6.66
C ALA A 336 32.03 60.24 5.39
N PRO A 337 32.85 59.18 5.48
CA PRO A 337 33.36 58.51 4.29
C PRO A 337 32.19 57.89 3.52
N MET A 338 32.09 58.12 2.21
CA MET A 338 31.09 57.49 1.35
C MET A 338 31.14 55.96 1.51
N ALA A 339 30.03 55.33 1.89
CA ALA A 339 29.91 53.88 1.92
C ALA A 339 30.16 53.31 0.51
N ARG A 340 31.07 52.34 0.39
CA ARG A 340 31.41 51.73 -0.90
C ARG A 340 30.38 50.64 -1.23
N TYR A 341 29.59 50.87 -2.28
CA TYR A 341 28.64 49.91 -2.82
C TYR A 341 29.27 49.15 -3.99
N ILE A 342 29.27 47.82 -3.93
CA ILE A 342 29.81 46.95 -4.99
C ILE A 342 28.66 46.12 -5.56
N PRO A 343 28.24 46.35 -6.82
CA PRO A 343 27.22 45.53 -7.46
C PRO A 343 27.83 44.22 -7.99
N ILE A 344 27.32 43.08 -7.56
CA ILE A 344 27.70 41.74 -8.09
C ILE A 344 26.45 41.10 -8.70
N LYS A 345 26.59 40.42 -9.84
CA LYS A 345 25.46 39.74 -10.51
C LYS A 345 25.00 38.51 -9.73
N SER A 346 23.69 38.29 -9.67
CA SER A 346 23.06 37.09 -9.10
C SER A 346 23.34 35.83 -9.94
N GLU A 347 23.25 34.66 -9.31
CA GLU A 347 23.44 33.36 -9.96
C GLU A 347 22.10 32.80 -10.46
N GLU A 348 21.87 32.89 -11.77
CA GLU A 348 20.60 32.55 -12.46
C GLU A 348 20.10 31.11 -12.26
N MET A 349 20.99 30.12 -12.14
CA MET A 349 20.60 28.70 -12.00
C MET A 349 20.29 28.27 -10.56
N THR A 350 20.67 29.06 -9.55
CA THR A 350 20.55 28.66 -8.14
C THR A 350 19.11 28.38 -7.72
N PRO A 351 18.12 29.27 -7.97
CA PRO A 351 16.74 29.03 -7.56
C PRO A 351 16.13 27.79 -8.23
N ILE A 352 16.52 27.50 -9.47
CA ILE A 352 16.09 26.31 -10.22
C ILE A 352 16.67 25.04 -9.59
N TYR A 353 17.96 25.02 -9.25
CA TYR A 353 18.56 23.85 -8.58
C TYR A 353 17.94 23.61 -7.21
N VAL A 354 17.71 24.67 -6.43
CA VAL A 354 17.07 24.57 -5.11
C VAL A 354 15.64 24.03 -5.24
N PHE A 355 14.87 24.49 -6.24
CA PHE A 355 13.55 23.94 -6.58
C PHE A 355 13.61 22.44 -6.93
N LEU A 356 14.50 22.05 -7.85
CA LEU A 356 14.61 20.66 -8.31
C LEU A 356 15.01 19.71 -7.16
N VAL A 357 15.95 20.13 -6.32
CA VAL A 357 16.35 19.36 -5.13
C VAL A 357 15.18 19.24 -4.16
N GLN A 358 14.48 20.34 -3.86
CA GLN A 358 13.32 20.33 -2.96
C GLN A 358 12.21 19.42 -3.48
N ALA A 359 11.88 19.49 -4.77
CA ALA A 359 10.85 18.66 -5.39
C ALA A 359 11.23 17.17 -5.37
N LEU A 360 12.49 16.86 -5.67
CA LEU A 360 13.02 15.49 -5.65
C LEU A 360 13.02 14.92 -4.23
N THR A 361 13.52 15.65 -3.23
CA THR A 361 13.58 15.17 -1.85
C THR A 361 12.18 15.02 -1.26
N ALA A 362 11.24 15.93 -1.55
CA ALA A 362 9.86 15.79 -1.10
C ALA A 362 9.20 14.54 -1.70
N TRP A 363 9.44 14.29 -2.99
CA TRP A 363 8.93 13.09 -3.68
C TRP A 363 9.55 11.80 -3.13
N LEU A 364 10.86 11.77 -2.89
CA LEU A 364 11.55 10.63 -2.28
C LEU A 364 11.00 10.34 -0.87
N CYS A 365 10.81 11.36 -0.04
CA CYS A 365 10.24 11.23 1.29
C CYS A 365 8.86 10.56 1.24
N TYR A 366 7.99 11.00 0.33
CA TYR A 366 6.66 10.41 0.13
C TYR A 366 6.72 8.97 -0.39
N VAL A 367 7.54 8.69 -1.41
CA VAL A 367 7.63 7.35 -2.02
C VAL A 367 8.18 6.32 -1.03
N PHE A 368 9.25 6.64 -0.33
CA PHE A 368 9.85 5.75 0.67
C PHE A 368 8.99 5.63 1.93
N GLY A 369 8.32 6.70 2.36
CA GLY A 369 7.36 6.63 3.45
C GLY A 369 6.16 5.73 3.12
N LYS A 370 5.66 5.80 1.88
CA LYS A 370 4.62 4.90 1.36
C LYS A 370 5.11 3.47 1.24
N PHE A 371 6.35 3.26 0.78
CA PHE A 371 6.97 1.95 0.72
C PHE A 371 7.04 1.32 2.11
N ALA A 372 7.55 2.04 3.11
CA ALA A 372 7.64 1.61 4.50
C ALA A 372 6.27 1.16 5.07
N CYS A 373 5.22 1.93 4.78
CA CYS A 373 3.85 1.58 5.18
C CYS A 373 3.32 0.31 4.48
N LYS A 374 3.65 0.07 3.21
CA LYS A 374 3.18 -1.11 2.46
C LYS A 374 3.81 -2.42 2.93
N ILE A 375 5.04 -2.38 3.45
CA ILE A 375 5.80 -3.56 3.87
C ILE A 375 5.82 -3.76 5.40
N TYR A 376 4.99 -3.02 6.16
CA TYR A 376 4.88 -3.08 7.62
C TYR A 376 6.10 -2.66 8.45
N ILE A 377 7.04 -1.90 7.88
CA ILE A 377 8.20 -1.39 8.63
C ILE A 377 7.98 0.03 9.16
N GLN A 378 6.72 0.49 9.16
CA GLN A 378 6.38 1.89 9.39
C GLN A 378 6.78 2.41 10.77
N GLY A 379 6.78 1.60 11.83
CA GLY A 379 7.19 2.07 13.16
C GLY A 379 8.61 2.63 13.15
N PHE A 380 9.56 1.82 12.67
CA PHE A 380 10.97 2.20 12.60
C PHE A 380 11.28 3.14 11.43
N SER A 381 10.78 2.88 10.22
CA SER A 381 11.22 3.59 9.00
C SER A 381 10.27 4.69 8.50
N PHE A 382 9.16 4.96 9.20
CA PHE A 382 8.21 6.03 8.84
C PHE A 382 7.86 6.90 10.05
N ALA A 383 7.26 6.33 11.09
CA ALA A 383 6.79 7.05 12.27
C ALA A 383 7.93 7.72 13.03
N PHE A 384 9.03 7.00 13.27
CA PHE A 384 10.20 7.54 13.94
C PHE A 384 10.91 8.65 13.13
N PRO A 385 11.29 8.46 11.85
CA PRO A 385 11.98 9.51 11.10
C PRO A 385 11.11 10.74 10.83
N VAL A 386 9.79 10.59 10.62
CA VAL A 386 8.89 11.73 10.43
C VAL A 386 8.82 12.60 11.69
N ASN A 387 8.73 12.01 12.88
CA ASN A 387 8.76 12.78 14.14
C ASN A 387 10.15 13.35 14.45
N LEU A 388 11.23 12.68 14.02
CA LEU A 388 12.61 13.14 14.21
C LEU A 388 13.02 14.27 13.25
N THR A 389 12.29 14.46 12.15
CA THR A 389 12.60 15.47 11.13
C THR A 389 12.70 16.87 11.71
N ILE A 390 11.79 17.27 12.60
CA ILE A 390 11.75 18.63 13.16
C ILE A 390 12.88 18.86 14.18
N PRO A 391 13.08 18.01 15.20
CA PRO A 391 14.24 18.14 16.09
C PRO A 391 15.56 18.23 15.35
N LEU A 392 15.75 17.39 14.33
CA LEU A 392 16.98 17.37 13.55
C LEU A 392 17.12 18.64 12.69
N THR A 393 16.04 19.10 12.07
CA THR A 393 16.04 20.37 11.30
C THR A 393 16.36 21.55 12.21
N VAL A 394 15.73 21.65 13.39
CA VAL A 394 16.01 22.71 14.38
C VAL A 394 17.47 22.66 14.83
N SER A 395 17.99 21.49 15.18
CA SER A 395 19.39 21.32 15.61
C SER A 395 20.39 21.72 14.51
N LEU A 396 20.13 21.32 13.26
CA LEU A 396 20.97 21.68 12.13
C LEU A 396 20.91 23.17 11.80
N LEU A 397 19.73 23.79 11.86
CA LEU A 397 19.57 25.23 11.62
C LEU A 397 20.25 26.06 12.71
N VAL A 398 20.10 25.69 13.99
CA VAL A 398 20.79 26.34 15.11
C VAL A 398 22.31 26.24 14.93
N THR A 399 22.82 25.06 14.57
CA THR A 399 24.24 24.85 14.30
C THR A 399 24.72 25.66 13.10
N ALA A 400 23.94 25.71 12.02
CA ALA A 400 24.29 26.46 10.82
C ALA A 400 24.32 27.97 11.06
N CYS A 401 23.32 28.51 11.75
CA CYS A 401 23.29 29.92 12.16
C CYS A 401 24.48 30.25 13.08
N GLY A 402 24.81 29.37 14.04
CA GLY A 402 25.96 29.55 14.93
C GLY A 402 27.30 29.58 14.20
N LEU A 403 27.52 28.61 13.29
CA LEU A 403 28.74 28.55 12.49
C LEU A 403 28.90 29.75 11.56
N LYS A 404 27.81 30.26 10.99
CA LYS A 404 27.84 31.46 10.13
C LYS A 404 28.16 32.73 10.92
N PHE A 405 27.70 32.81 12.18
CA PHE A 405 28.00 33.93 13.08
C PHE A 405 29.46 33.91 13.53
N GLU A 406 30.00 32.74 13.92
CA GLU A 406 31.42 32.62 14.31
C GLU A 406 32.38 32.75 13.12
N LYS A 407 32.00 32.20 11.96
CA LYS A 407 32.81 32.19 10.73
C LYS A 407 31.94 32.52 9.52
N VAL A 408 32.01 33.78 9.07
CA VAL A 408 31.24 34.26 7.90
C VAL A 408 31.51 33.43 6.62
N CYS A 409 32.70 32.84 6.48
CA CYS A 409 33.11 32.01 5.34
C CYS A 409 32.84 30.49 5.52
N ALA A 410 32.07 30.05 6.52
CA ALA A 410 31.83 28.62 6.74
C ALA A 410 31.01 27.94 5.62
N PHE A 411 30.25 28.71 4.83
CA PHE A 411 29.30 28.23 3.83
C PHE A 411 29.67 28.66 2.40
N ASP A 412 30.92 28.44 1.99
CA ASP A 412 31.42 28.86 0.66
C ASP A 412 30.79 28.10 -0.52
N PHE A 413 30.05 27.01 -0.28
CA PHE A 413 29.38 26.23 -1.32
C PHE A 413 28.01 26.80 -1.76
N MET A 414 27.37 27.67 -0.97
CA MET A 414 26.11 28.35 -1.32
C MET A 414 26.39 29.79 -1.77
N PRO A 415 25.62 30.40 -2.68
CA PRO A 415 25.83 31.80 -3.06
C PRO A 415 25.86 32.74 -1.85
N ALA A 416 26.79 33.70 -1.86
CA ALA A 416 27.08 34.49 -0.65
C ALA A 416 25.92 35.37 -0.16
N TYR A 417 24.94 35.66 -1.03
CA TYR A 417 23.73 36.40 -0.71
C TYR A 417 22.59 35.50 -0.19
N LEU A 418 22.73 34.17 -0.31
CA LEU A 418 21.71 33.20 0.05
C LEU A 418 22.05 32.55 1.40
N PHE A 419 21.30 32.92 2.42
CA PHE A 419 21.37 32.27 3.73
C PHE A 419 20.02 32.35 4.46
N TRP A 420 19.83 31.49 5.46
CA TRP A 420 18.67 31.56 6.34
C TRP A 420 18.65 32.88 7.14
N GLU A 421 17.45 33.38 7.47
CA GLU A 421 17.30 34.51 8.38
C GLU A 421 17.56 34.03 9.82
N CYS A 422 18.66 34.45 10.43
CA CYS A 422 19.06 34.08 11.80
C CYS A 422 19.10 35.31 12.72
N LYS A 423 18.80 35.16 14.01
CA LYS A 423 18.92 36.23 15.02
C LYS A 423 20.39 36.42 15.46
N ASN A 424 20.85 37.67 15.59
CA ASN A 424 22.22 38.01 16.00
C ASN A 424 22.49 37.71 17.51
N GLY A 425 23.62 37.07 17.84
CA GLY A 425 24.14 36.91 19.21
C GLY A 425 24.59 35.49 19.59
N ASP A 426 24.95 35.26 20.87
CA ASP A 426 25.24 33.93 21.42
C ASP A 426 23.97 33.07 21.38
N ILE A 427 23.81 32.32 20.28
CA ILE A 427 22.58 31.61 19.94
C ILE A 427 22.27 30.55 21.00
N LEU A 428 23.20 29.71 21.44
CA LEU A 428 22.86 28.56 22.28
C LEU A 428 22.35 28.94 23.69
N SER A 429 23.01 29.88 24.36
CA SER A 429 22.68 30.27 25.74
C SER A 429 21.46 31.19 25.80
N ASN A 430 21.33 32.15 24.88
CA ASN A 430 20.16 33.02 24.80
C ASN A 430 18.92 32.27 24.29
N PHE A 431 19.09 31.29 23.40
CA PHE A 431 17.99 30.46 22.91
C PHE A 431 17.35 29.63 24.02
N ILE A 432 18.15 28.99 24.88
CA ILE A 432 17.62 28.18 25.99
C ILE A 432 17.02 29.07 27.10
N SER A 433 17.62 30.24 27.38
CA SER A 433 17.29 31.05 28.56
C SER A 433 16.29 32.19 28.36
N LYS A 434 16.30 32.90 27.22
CA LYS A 434 15.48 34.11 27.00
C LYS A 434 14.25 33.92 26.10
N ASP A 435 14.31 33.01 25.13
CA ASP A 435 13.24 32.84 24.11
C ASP A 435 12.27 31.67 24.42
N HIS A 436 12.24 31.14 25.65
CA HIS A 436 11.41 30.01 26.08
C HIS A 436 11.48 28.78 25.14
N ALA A 437 12.66 28.49 24.59
CA ALA A 437 12.87 27.43 23.61
C ALA A 437 12.71 25.99 24.13
N TRP A 438 12.15 25.76 25.32
CA TRP A 438 11.70 24.43 25.74
C TRP A 438 10.23 24.17 25.39
N VAL A 439 9.44 25.22 25.11
CA VAL A 439 8.00 25.09 24.88
C VAL A 439 7.67 24.31 23.60
N TRP A 440 8.53 24.37 22.57
CA TRP A 440 8.33 23.59 21.34
C TRP A 440 8.41 22.07 21.55
N ILE A 441 9.07 21.60 22.62
CA ILE A 441 9.09 20.16 22.97
C ILE A 441 7.67 19.71 23.33
N PHE A 442 6.91 20.54 24.04
CA PHE A 442 5.50 20.25 24.33
C PHE A 442 4.63 20.24 23.08
N TRP A 443 4.94 21.09 22.09
CA TRP A 443 4.26 21.06 20.79
C TRP A 443 4.57 19.78 20.00
N LEU A 444 5.84 19.35 20.00
CA LEU A 444 6.24 18.09 19.38
C LEU A 444 5.57 16.89 20.05
N LEU A 445 5.53 16.84 21.38
CA LEU A 445 4.85 15.79 22.14
C LEU A 445 3.35 15.78 21.82
N SER A 446 2.73 16.96 21.73
CA SER A 446 1.34 17.10 21.33
C SER A 446 1.08 16.56 19.92
N GLN A 447 1.90 16.94 18.93
CA GLN A 447 1.79 16.40 17.56
C GLN A 447 1.99 14.88 17.54
N THR A 448 2.96 14.37 18.30
CA THR A 448 3.24 12.92 18.40
C THR A 448 2.05 12.17 19.00
N TRP A 449 1.37 12.75 19.99
CA TRP A 449 0.15 12.18 20.56
C TRP A 449 -1.02 12.17 19.56
N ILE A 450 -1.26 13.28 18.88
CA ILE A 450 -2.33 13.39 17.85
C ILE A 450 -2.08 12.38 16.72
N THR A 451 -0.82 12.12 16.39
CA THR A 451 -0.41 11.18 15.33
C THR A 451 -0.06 9.78 15.84
N LEU A 452 -0.42 9.42 17.07
CA LEU A 452 -0.02 8.14 17.69
C LEU A 452 -0.42 6.90 16.85
N HIS A 453 -1.47 6.99 16.03
CA HIS A 453 -1.92 5.92 15.14
C HIS A 453 -0.88 5.51 14.08
N ILE A 454 0.12 6.34 13.78
CA ILE A 454 1.18 5.98 12.82
C ILE A 454 2.18 4.97 13.40
N TRP A 455 2.24 4.81 14.73
CA TRP A 455 3.16 3.88 15.40
C TRP A 455 2.66 2.44 15.42
N TYR A 456 1.34 2.25 15.45
CA TYR A 456 0.68 0.95 15.54
C TYR A 456 -0.25 0.74 14.35
N PRO A 457 0.27 0.28 13.18
CA PRO A 457 -0.57 0.03 12.02
C PRO A 457 -1.55 -1.11 12.26
N LYS A 458 -2.77 -0.93 11.77
CA LYS A 458 -3.77 -1.99 11.62
C LYS A 458 -4.14 -2.28 10.16
N CYS A 459 -3.31 -1.83 9.21
CA CYS A 459 -3.58 -2.06 7.78
C CYS A 459 -3.19 -3.48 7.36
N GLU A 460 -3.68 -3.93 6.20
CA GLU A 460 -3.29 -5.17 5.51
C GLU A 460 -1.93 -5.06 4.78
N ARG A 461 -1.31 -6.21 4.47
CA ARG A 461 -0.05 -6.28 3.73
C ARG A 461 -0.20 -5.74 2.32
N LEU A 462 0.76 -4.92 1.89
CA LEU A 462 0.76 -4.32 0.54
C LEU A 462 -0.54 -3.57 0.23
N ALA A 463 -1.22 -3.01 1.24
CA ALA A 463 -2.46 -2.27 1.07
C ALA A 463 -2.36 -1.20 -0.03
N SER A 464 -3.48 -0.93 -0.69
CA SER A 464 -3.54 0.12 -1.71
C SER A 464 -3.21 1.48 -1.07
N THR A 465 -2.72 2.41 -1.88
CA THR A 465 -2.35 3.74 -1.35
C THR A 465 -3.56 4.48 -0.77
N GLU A 466 -4.74 4.22 -1.32
CA GLU A 466 -6.02 4.78 -0.87
C GLU A 466 -6.43 4.26 0.52
N LYS A 467 -6.09 3.00 0.84
CA LYS A 467 -6.23 2.42 2.19
C LYS A 467 -5.21 2.99 3.16
N LEU A 468 -4.01 3.32 2.70
CA LEU A 468 -2.94 3.82 3.59
C LEU A 468 -3.06 5.32 3.88
N PHE A 469 -3.38 6.14 2.88
CA PHE A 469 -3.38 7.60 2.98
C PHE A 469 -4.74 8.19 2.61
N VAL A 470 -5.09 9.31 3.24
CA VAL A 470 -6.31 10.05 2.96
C VAL A 470 -6.17 10.79 1.63
N SER A 471 -5.35 11.84 1.53
CA SER A 471 -5.06 12.51 0.28
C SER A 471 -4.18 11.64 -0.66
N PRO A 472 -4.40 11.69 -1.99
CA PRO A 472 -3.66 10.87 -2.95
C PRO A 472 -2.14 11.11 -2.97
N MET A 473 -1.72 12.34 -2.67
CA MET A 473 -0.33 12.82 -2.63
C MET A 473 -0.04 13.56 -1.31
N TYR A 474 1.10 14.24 -1.23
CA TYR A 474 1.61 14.97 -0.07
C TYR A 474 1.53 16.49 -0.28
N ASN A 475 1.60 17.27 0.81
CA ASN A 475 1.88 18.70 0.75
C ASN A 475 3.40 18.91 0.79
N SER A 476 3.95 19.55 -0.26
CA SER A 476 5.39 19.75 -0.43
C SER A 476 6.00 20.72 0.59
N LEU A 477 5.23 21.72 1.02
CA LEU A 477 5.72 22.79 1.91
C LEU A 477 5.76 22.35 3.39
N LEU A 478 4.93 21.37 3.76
CA LEU A 478 4.83 20.80 5.10
C LEU A 478 4.92 19.27 5.03
N ILE A 479 6.02 18.74 4.50
CA ILE A 479 6.16 17.32 4.16
C ILE A 479 5.96 16.39 5.35
N ASP A 480 6.55 16.70 6.50
CA ASP A 480 6.52 15.87 7.70
C ASP A 480 5.13 15.85 8.35
N GLN A 481 4.51 17.03 8.54
CA GLN A 481 3.12 17.12 9.01
C GLN A 481 2.17 16.44 8.02
N SER A 482 2.40 16.66 6.72
CA SER A 482 1.60 16.03 5.67
C SER A 482 1.67 14.51 5.74
N LEU A 483 2.84 13.91 5.91
CA LEU A 483 2.95 12.45 5.98
C LEU A 483 2.31 11.89 7.25
N ALA A 484 2.54 12.53 8.40
CA ALA A 484 2.01 12.07 9.68
C ALA A 484 0.48 12.17 9.75
N LEU A 485 -0.09 13.33 9.40
CA LEU A 485 -1.53 13.60 9.51
C LEU A 485 -2.34 12.96 8.37
N ASN A 486 -1.74 12.76 7.19
CA ASN A 486 -2.40 12.09 6.07
C ASN A 486 -2.47 10.56 6.22
N ARG A 487 -1.64 9.95 7.10
CA ARG A 487 -1.69 8.51 7.33
C ARG A 487 -3.04 8.12 7.93
N ARG A 488 -3.81 7.28 7.25
CA ARG A 488 -5.17 6.91 7.64
C ARG A 488 -5.23 6.18 8.99
N LYS A 489 -6.03 6.71 9.92
CA LYS A 489 -6.40 6.09 11.19
C LYS A 489 -7.42 4.98 10.93
N HIS A 490 -7.15 3.77 11.42
CA HIS A 490 -8.03 2.61 11.31
C HIS A 490 -8.60 2.31 12.69
N ASP A 491 -9.89 2.53 12.88
CA ASP A 491 -10.58 2.37 14.18
C ASP A 491 -11.18 0.97 14.37
N GLU A 492 -10.99 0.04 13.42
CA GLU A 492 -11.51 -1.32 13.52
C GLU A 492 -10.77 -2.16 14.58
N GLY A 493 -11.55 -2.95 15.31
CA GLY A 493 -11.18 -3.62 16.55
C GLY A 493 -10.20 -4.78 16.35
N GLU A 494 -9.30 -4.95 17.30
CA GLU A 494 -8.50 -6.18 17.43
C GLU A 494 -9.43 -7.36 17.66
N LEU A 495 -9.27 -8.44 16.88
CA LEU A 495 -9.77 -9.75 17.26
C LEU A 495 -8.99 -10.18 18.51
N LYS A 496 -9.67 -10.30 19.65
CA LYS A 496 -9.02 -10.76 20.89
C LYS A 496 -8.82 -12.27 20.85
N ALA A 497 -7.71 -12.74 21.42
CA ALA A 497 -7.40 -14.18 21.55
C ALA A 497 -8.53 -14.94 22.24
N ASP A 498 -9.16 -14.31 23.24
CA ASP A 498 -10.22 -14.89 24.05
C ASP A 498 -11.51 -15.17 23.25
N ASP A 499 -11.69 -14.53 22.08
CA ASP A 499 -12.86 -14.75 21.22
C ASP A 499 -12.69 -15.98 20.29
N LEU A 500 -11.50 -16.60 20.24
CA LEU A 500 -11.18 -17.74 19.35
C LEU A 500 -11.26 -19.11 20.05
N ASP A 501 -11.91 -19.20 21.21
CA ASP A 501 -11.92 -20.43 22.02
C ASP A 501 -12.66 -21.59 21.31
N PHE A 502 -11.90 -22.46 20.64
CA PHE A 502 -12.37 -23.54 19.76
C PHE A 502 -13.15 -24.69 20.46
N ASN A 503 -13.41 -24.63 21.77
CA ASN A 503 -13.83 -25.82 22.55
C ASN A 503 -14.98 -25.64 23.54
N ARG A 504 -15.75 -24.54 23.52
CA ARG A 504 -17.01 -24.50 24.27
C ARG A 504 -18.21 -24.84 23.38
N ASN A 505 -18.61 -26.11 23.49
CA ASN A 505 -19.96 -26.67 23.28
C ASN A 505 -20.14 -27.64 22.09
N GLU A 506 -19.55 -28.83 22.20
CA GLU A 506 -20.19 -30.08 21.73
C GLU A 506 -20.76 -30.94 22.87
N ALA A 507 -20.69 -30.46 24.11
CA ALA A 507 -21.27 -31.14 25.27
C ALA A 507 -21.98 -30.11 26.16
N ASN A 508 -23.25 -29.82 25.84
CA ASN A 508 -24.36 -29.64 26.77
C ASN A 508 -25.55 -29.01 26.04
N LYS A 509 -26.58 -29.84 25.83
CA LYS A 509 -27.96 -29.38 25.67
C LYS A 509 -28.45 -28.88 27.04
N ASP A 510 -29.29 -27.85 26.97
CA ASP A 510 -30.18 -27.31 28.01
C ASP A 510 -29.70 -26.16 28.91
N MET A 511 -30.62 -25.20 29.03
CA MET A 511 -30.80 -24.16 30.07
C MET A 511 -30.24 -22.74 29.82
N SER A 512 -31.04 -22.00 29.05
CA SER A 512 -31.68 -20.70 29.34
C SER A 512 -30.94 -19.54 30.02
N GLN A 513 -31.25 -18.36 29.47
CA GLN A 513 -31.32 -17.03 30.12
C GLN A 513 -30.01 -16.43 30.63
N TYR A 514 -29.45 -15.47 29.88
CA TYR A 514 -29.11 -14.17 30.47
C TYR A 514 -29.06 -13.09 29.37
N TYR A 515 -29.40 -11.87 29.77
CA TYR A 515 -30.19 -10.89 29.03
C TYR A 515 -29.54 -10.16 27.84
N GLU A 516 -30.39 -9.92 26.83
CA GLU A 516 -30.32 -8.81 25.88
C GLU A 516 -30.26 -7.46 26.59
N THR A 517 -29.45 -6.53 26.09
CA THR A 517 -29.82 -5.10 25.93
C THR A 517 -28.67 -4.37 25.25
N THR A 518 -28.78 -4.12 23.94
CA THR A 518 -28.32 -2.84 23.37
C THR A 518 -29.11 -2.49 22.11
N SER A 519 -29.53 -1.23 22.11
CA SER A 519 -30.47 -0.52 21.26
C SER A 519 -30.15 -0.45 19.76
N ILE A 520 -31.15 -0.86 19.01
CA ILE A 520 -31.69 -0.43 17.71
C ILE A 520 -31.15 0.92 17.16
N HIS A 521 -30.59 0.83 15.94
CA HIS A 521 -30.45 1.79 14.81
C HIS A 521 -29.02 2.14 14.34
N SER A 522 -28.52 1.40 13.34
CA SER A 522 -27.72 1.89 12.19
C SER A 522 -27.59 0.79 11.11
N GLU A 523 -28.67 0.65 10.33
CA GLU A 523 -28.75 -0.12 9.06
C GLU A 523 -28.05 0.72 7.96
N ALA A 524 -27.15 0.22 7.12
CA ALA A 524 -27.25 -0.98 6.29
C ALA A 524 -25.88 -1.53 5.80
N SER A 525 -24.84 -1.52 6.64
CA SER A 525 -23.58 -2.24 6.33
C SER A 525 -22.80 -2.73 7.55
N ASN A 526 -23.16 -2.28 8.76
CA ASN A 526 -22.53 -2.72 10.02
C ASN A 526 -23.43 -3.63 10.88
N LEU A 527 -24.58 -4.08 10.34
CA LEU A 527 -25.54 -4.95 11.04
C LEU A 527 -25.37 -6.46 10.76
N GLN A 528 -24.43 -6.86 9.90
CA GLN A 528 -24.14 -8.29 9.66
C GLN A 528 -23.17 -8.92 10.67
N ILE A 529 -22.44 -8.10 11.45
CA ILE A 529 -21.38 -8.60 12.35
C ILE A 529 -21.94 -9.24 13.63
N SER A 530 -23.21 -9.02 14.00
CA SER A 530 -23.76 -9.51 15.27
C SER A 530 -24.20 -10.98 15.29
N LYS A 531 -24.15 -11.71 14.17
CA LYS A 531 -24.51 -13.15 14.10
C LYS A 531 -23.36 -14.08 13.69
N ALA A 532 -22.27 -13.55 13.14
CA ALA A 532 -21.13 -14.36 12.71
C ALA A 532 -20.22 -14.67 13.89
N LYS A 533 -19.88 -15.96 14.07
CA LYS A 533 -18.89 -16.37 15.09
C LYS A 533 -17.50 -16.01 14.58
N SER A 534 -16.57 -15.75 15.49
CA SER A 534 -15.14 -15.56 15.17
C SER A 534 -14.58 -16.71 14.30
N SER A 535 -15.04 -17.94 14.53
CA SER A 535 -14.67 -19.12 13.75
C SER A 535 -15.18 -19.10 12.30
N ASP A 536 -16.16 -18.27 11.95
CA ASP A 536 -16.67 -18.13 10.58
C ASP A 536 -15.70 -17.31 9.69
N PHE A 537 -14.78 -16.56 10.30
CA PHE A 537 -13.74 -15.78 9.61
C PHE A 537 -12.47 -16.60 9.33
N ILE A 538 -12.39 -17.84 9.83
CA ILE A 538 -11.26 -18.72 9.57
C ILE A 538 -11.25 -19.08 8.08
N THR A 539 -10.09 -18.91 7.45
CA THR A 539 -9.90 -19.26 6.05
C THR A 539 -9.97 -20.76 5.86
N ARG A 540 -10.84 -21.22 4.95
CA ARG A 540 -10.97 -22.64 4.56
C ARG A 540 -10.48 -22.83 3.14
N ILE A 541 -9.59 -23.79 2.94
CA ILE A 541 -9.00 -24.11 1.64
C ILE A 541 -9.35 -25.56 1.32
N TYR A 542 -10.18 -25.76 0.30
CA TYR A 542 -10.39 -27.06 -0.30
C TYR A 542 -9.47 -27.20 -1.50
N ALA A 543 -8.40 -27.99 -1.37
CA ALA A 543 -7.59 -28.36 -2.52
C ALA A 543 -8.36 -29.38 -3.36
N VAL A 544 -8.51 -29.11 -4.65
CA VAL A 544 -9.23 -29.98 -5.56
C VAL A 544 -8.38 -30.30 -6.77
N ALA A 545 -8.06 -31.59 -6.92
CA ALA A 545 -7.32 -32.10 -8.06
C ALA A 545 -8.23 -32.96 -8.95
N THR A 546 -8.10 -32.82 -10.27
CA THR A 546 -8.71 -33.73 -11.23
C THR A 546 -7.61 -34.57 -11.87
N MET A 547 -7.74 -35.90 -11.82
CA MET A 547 -6.72 -36.81 -12.32
C MET A 547 -7.28 -37.70 -13.42
N TRP A 548 -6.46 -37.94 -14.44
CA TRP A 548 -6.77 -38.88 -15.51
C TRP A 548 -5.49 -39.48 -16.10
N HIS A 549 -5.28 -40.78 -15.88
CA HIS A 549 -4.12 -41.54 -16.38
C HIS A 549 -2.73 -40.95 -16.04
N GLU A 550 -2.56 -40.40 -14.83
CA GLU A 550 -1.28 -39.83 -14.39
C GLU A 550 -0.21 -40.90 -14.12
N THR A 551 1.05 -40.53 -14.33
CA THR A 551 2.25 -41.36 -14.10
C THR A 551 2.65 -41.42 -12.62
N GLU A 552 3.50 -42.38 -12.25
CA GLU A 552 4.01 -42.49 -10.86
C GLU A 552 4.69 -41.19 -10.40
N ASP A 553 5.50 -40.56 -11.26
CA ASP A 553 6.23 -39.35 -10.93
C ASP A 553 5.28 -38.14 -10.70
N GLU A 554 4.25 -37.99 -11.54
CA GLU A 554 3.25 -36.90 -11.43
C GLU A 554 2.45 -37.01 -10.13
N ILE A 555 1.89 -38.20 -9.86
CA ILE A 555 1.14 -38.47 -8.62
C ILE A 555 2.01 -38.20 -7.39
N MET A 556 3.27 -38.58 -7.47
CA MET A 556 4.24 -38.40 -6.39
C MET A 556 4.48 -36.91 -6.11
N LEU A 557 4.69 -36.07 -7.14
CA LEU A 557 4.85 -34.62 -6.97
C LEU A 557 3.63 -33.96 -6.29
N MET A 558 2.42 -34.28 -6.76
CA MET A 558 1.18 -33.76 -6.18
C MET A 558 1.03 -34.19 -4.71
N LEU A 559 1.24 -35.47 -4.40
CA LEU A 559 1.15 -35.99 -3.03
C LEU A 559 2.15 -35.33 -2.08
N LYS A 560 3.39 -35.08 -2.53
CA LYS A 560 4.39 -34.35 -1.71
C LYS A 560 3.89 -32.95 -1.37
N SER A 561 3.31 -32.23 -2.33
CA SER A 561 2.78 -30.89 -2.11
C SER A 561 1.63 -30.90 -1.09
N ILE A 562 0.73 -31.88 -1.17
CA ILE A 562 -0.38 -32.05 -0.21
C ILE A 562 0.14 -32.36 1.20
N LEU A 563 1.15 -33.22 1.33
CA LEU A 563 1.75 -33.57 2.62
C LEU A 563 2.52 -32.40 3.25
N ARG A 564 3.20 -31.58 2.45
CA ARG A 564 3.80 -30.32 2.94
C ARG A 564 2.75 -29.35 3.50
N MET A 565 1.56 -29.30 2.89
CA MET A 565 0.43 -28.51 3.41
C MET A 565 -0.10 -29.05 4.74
N ASP A 566 -0.16 -30.38 4.90
CA ASP A 566 -0.56 -31.03 6.15
C ASP A 566 0.41 -30.73 7.30
N GLU A 567 1.72 -30.77 7.02
CA GLU A 567 2.78 -30.39 7.96
C GLU A 567 2.64 -28.92 8.40
N ASP A 568 2.51 -27.99 7.45
CA ASP A 568 2.40 -26.56 7.72
C ASP A 568 1.14 -26.21 8.55
N GLN A 569 -0.03 -26.74 8.17
CA GLN A 569 -1.25 -26.54 8.96
C GLN A 569 -1.11 -27.13 10.37
N CYS A 570 -0.49 -28.31 10.49
CA CYS A 570 -0.29 -28.95 11.78
C CYS A 570 0.55 -28.04 12.70
N ALA A 571 1.64 -27.49 12.20
CA ALA A 571 2.50 -26.56 12.94
C ALA A 571 1.74 -25.33 13.43
N ARG A 572 0.98 -24.66 12.56
CA ARG A 572 0.16 -23.48 12.93
C ARG A 572 -0.91 -23.82 13.96
N ARG A 573 -1.62 -24.94 13.77
CA ARG A 573 -2.66 -25.39 14.71
C ARG A 573 -2.09 -25.71 16.09
N VAL A 574 -0.92 -26.33 16.14
CA VAL A 574 -0.23 -26.65 17.41
C VAL A 574 0.21 -25.35 18.11
N ALA A 575 0.77 -24.40 17.37
CA ALA A 575 1.16 -23.10 17.92
C ALA A 575 -0.05 -22.35 18.52
N GLN A 576 -1.17 -22.28 17.79
CA GLN A 576 -2.38 -21.64 18.32
C GLN A 576 -2.92 -22.35 19.55
N LYS A 577 -3.05 -23.68 19.50
CA LYS A 577 -3.70 -24.47 20.56
C LYS A 577 -2.87 -24.56 21.84
N TYR A 578 -1.55 -24.75 21.71
CA TYR A 578 -0.69 -25.04 22.86
C TYR A 578 0.14 -23.84 23.31
N LEU A 579 0.51 -22.92 22.40
CA LEU A 579 1.29 -21.72 22.75
C LEU A 579 0.42 -20.47 22.93
N LYS A 580 -0.90 -20.55 22.67
CA LYS A 580 -1.86 -19.42 22.73
C LYS A 580 -1.44 -18.21 21.90
N VAL A 581 -0.66 -18.45 20.84
CA VAL A 581 -0.29 -17.42 19.86
C VAL A 581 -1.42 -17.31 18.85
N ILE A 582 -2.02 -16.14 18.68
CA ILE A 582 -2.97 -15.93 17.57
C ILE A 582 -2.15 -15.83 16.29
N ASP A 583 -2.24 -16.86 15.46
CA ASP A 583 -1.71 -16.80 14.10
C ASP A 583 -2.79 -16.18 13.17
N PRO A 584 -2.61 -14.95 12.67
CA PRO A 584 -3.56 -14.33 11.73
C PRO A 584 -3.61 -15.07 10.38
N ASP A 585 -2.60 -15.87 10.05
CA ASP A 585 -2.47 -16.58 8.79
C ASP A 585 -2.94 -18.04 8.90
N TYR A 586 -3.63 -18.39 9.98
CA TYR A 586 -4.19 -19.73 10.12
C TYR A 586 -5.27 -20.03 9.08
N TYR A 587 -5.23 -21.26 8.57
CA TYR A 587 -6.20 -21.80 7.62
C TYR A 587 -6.55 -23.25 7.94
N GLU A 588 -7.73 -23.68 7.52
CA GLU A 588 -8.14 -25.08 7.50
C GLU A 588 -7.97 -25.65 6.09
N PHE A 589 -7.24 -26.75 5.94
CA PHE A 589 -6.97 -27.39 4.66
C PHE A 589 -7.62 -28.78 4.59
N GLU A 590 -8.32 -29.05 3.50
CA GLU A 590 -8.88 -30.36 3.17
C GLU A 590 -8.64 -30.65 1.68
N THR A 591 -8.21 -31.87 1.36
CA THR A 591 -7.88 -32.24 -0.03
C THR A 591 -8.94 -33.18 -0.61
N HIS A 592 -9.37 -32.88 -1.83
CA HIS A 592 -10.31 -33.65 -2.63
C HIS A 592 -9.71 -33.99 -3.98
N ILE A 593 -9.63 -35.27 -4.31
CA ILE A 593 -9.05 -35.74 -5.58
C ILE A 593 -10.13 -36.47 -6.36
N PHE A 594 -10.38 -36.08 -7.60
CA PHE A 594 -11.41 -36.67 -8.46
C PHE A 594 -10.74 -37.50 -9.55
N PHE A 595 -10.78 -38.82 -9.40
CA PHE A 595 -10.37 -39.76 -10.44
C PHE A 595 -11.50 -39.94 -11.43
N ASP A 596 -11.24 -39.56 -12.68
CA ASP A 596 -12.16 -39.79 -13.79
C ASP A 596 -11.94 -41.19 -14.38
N ASP A 597 -13.01 -41.92 -14.65
CA ASP A 597 -12.98 -43.30 -15.17
C ASP A 597 -12.19 -44.28 -14.26
N ALA A 598 -12.58 -44.35 -12.99
CA ALA A 598 -11.83 -45.05 -11.94
C ALA A 598 -12.02 -46.57 -11.91
N PHE A 599 -12.94 -47.11 -12.70
CA PHE A 599 -13.36 -48.51 -12.65
C PHE A 599 -13.21 -49.18 -14.02
N GLU A 600 -12.79 -50.44 -13.99
CA GLU A 600 -12.68 -51.34 -15.14
C GLU A 600 -13.49 -52.61 -14.84
N VAL A 601 -13.98 -53.29 -15.88
CA VAL A 601 -14.70 -54.56 -15.72
C VAL A 601 -13.70 -55.67 -15.35
N ALA A 602 -14.00 -56.48 -14.34
CA ALA A 602 -13.13 -57.56 -13.91
C ALA A 602 -12.94 -58.61 -15.01
N THR A 603 -11.71 -59.10 -15.17
CA THR A 603 -11.38 -60.15 -16.15
C THR A 603 -12.01 -61.50 -15.83
N GLU A 604 -12.33 -61.74 -14.56
CA GLU A 604 -12.89 -63.02 -14.09
C GLU A 604 -14.42 -63.01 -14.02
N ASN A 605 -15.05 -61.82 -13.98
CA ASN A 605 -16.49 -61.67 -13.79
C ASN A 605 -17.00 -60.39 -14.46
N GLU A 606 -17.76 -60.52 -15.56
CA GLU A 606 -18.21 -59.37 -16.38
C GLU A 606 -19.16 -58.41 -15.63
N ASP A 607 -19.75 -58.87 -14.52
CA ASP A 607 -20.67 -58.07 -13.70
C ASP A 607 -19.98 -57.30 -12.56
N GLU A 608 -18.66 -57.47 -12.36
CA GLU A 608 -17.93 -56.85 -11.25
C GLU A 608 -17.00 -55.73 -11.72
N ASN A 609 -17.23 -54.50 -11.24
CA ASN A 609 -16.37 -53.35 -11.51
C ASN A 609 -15.24 -53.26 -10.47
N VAL A 610 -13.99 -53.36 -10.92
CA VAL A 610 -12.78 -53.27 -10.09
C VAL A 610 -12.09 -51.93 -10.33
N SER A 611 -11.42 -51.39 -9.32
CA SER A 611 -10.63 -50.17 -9.48
C SER A 611 -9.51 -50.36 -10.50
N ASN A 612 -9.33 -49.39 -11.39
CA ASN A 612 -8.29 -49.41 -12.41
C ASN A 612 -6.86 -49.43 -11.81
N SER A 613 -5.86 -49.65 -12.67
CA SER A 613 -4.44 -49.70 -12.30
C SER A 613 -3.94 -48.39 -11.67
N PHE A 614 -4.43 -47.24 -12.15
CA PHE A 614 -4.03 -45.90 -11.66
C PHE A 614 -4.48 -45.63 -10.22
N VAL A 615 -5.69 -46.07 -9.84
CA VAL A 615 -6.17 -45.98 -8.46
C VAL A 615 -5.34 -46.87 -7.54
N LYS A 616 -4.98 -48.08 -7.99
CA LYS A 616 -4.09 -48.98 -7.23
C LYS A 616 -2.70 -48.38 -7.06
N LEU A 617 -2.15 -47.78 -8.13
CA LEU A 617 -0.88 -47.05 -8.10
C LEU A 617 -0.95 -45.91 -7.08
N PHE A 618 -1.97 -45.05 -7.14
CA PHE A 618 -2.16 -43.95 -6.20
C PHE A 618 -2.11 -44.42 -4.73
N VAL A 619 -2.87 -45.47 -4.40
CA VAL A 619 -2.91 -46.03 -3.03
C VAL A 619 -1.52 -46.47 -2.56
N SER A 620 -0.71 -47.07 -3.45
CA SER A 620 0.65 -47.51 -3.12
C SER A 620 1.65 -46.36 -2.90
N LEU A 621 1.38 -45.18 -3.48
CA LEU A 621 2.28 -44.03 -3.41
C LEU A 621 2.05 -43.16 -2.18
N VAL A 622 0.89 -43.25 -1.51
CA VAL A 622 0.58 -42.44 -0.31
C VAL A 622 1.63 -42.63 0.79
N ASP A 623 2.01 -43.88 1.08
CA ASP A 623 3.01 -44.19 2.11
C ASP A 623 4.42 -43.75 1.72
N LYS A 624 4.80 -43.98 0.45
CA LYS A 624 6.07 -43.51 -0.11
C LYS A 624 6.17 -41.98 -0.01
N ALA A 625 5.07 -41.29 -0.27
CA ALA A 625 5.01 -39.84 -0.23
C ALA A 625 5.17 -39.28 1.18
N ALA A 626 4.44 -39.86 2.14
CA ALA A 626 4.55 -39.48 3.55
C ALA A 626 5.99 -39.66 4.04
N SER A 627 6.61 -40.80 3.69
CA SER A 627 7.97 -41.09 4.10
C SER A 627 8.99 -40.11 3.50
N HIS A 628 8.79 -39.71 2.25
CA HIS A 628 9.66 -38.75 1.58
C HIS A 628 9.60 -37.34 2.18
N VAL A 629 8.41 -36.85 2.54
CA VAL A 629 8.26 -35.49 3.08
C VAL A 629 8.78 -35.40 4.51
N HIS A 630 8.50 -36.40 5.34
CA HIS A 630 8.91 -36.40 6.74
C HIS A 630 10.35 -36.91 6.98
N GLY A 631 11.00 -37.48 5.96
CA GLY A 631 12.38 -37.99 6.05
C GLY A 631 12.54 -39.24 6.94
N ILE A 632 11.43 -39.89 7.29
CA ILE A 632 11.37 -41.11 8.10
C ILE A 632 10.32 -42.05 7.50
N ASP A 633 10.49 -43.36 7.67
CA ASP A 633 9.52 -44.33 7.18
C ASP A 633 8.18 -44.19 7.93
N ILE A 634 7.15 -43.72 7.22
CA ILE A 634 5.80 -43.51 7.74
C ILE A 634 4.82 -44.35 6.94
N THR A 635 4.10 -45.21 7.66
CA THR A 635 2.95 -45.94 7.13
C THR A 635 1.66 -45.19 7.50
N VAL A 636 0.94 -44.70 6.49
CA VAL A 636 -0.36 -44.04 6.70
C VAL A 636 -1.42 -45.11 6.94
N ARG A 637 -2.39 -44.81 7.80
CA ARG A 637 -3.49 -45.75 8.05
C ARG A 637 -4.27 -46.00 6.75
N PRO A 638 -4.71 -47.24 6.50
CA PRO A 638 -5.47 -47.56 5.30
C PRO A 638 -6.76 -46.74 5.19
N PRO A 639 -7.23 -46.42 3.97
CA PRO A 639 -8.38 -45.56 3.77
C PRO A 639 -9.68 -46.20 4.24
N LYS A 640 -10.59 -45.37 4.74
CA LYS A 640 -12.00 -45.76 4.87
C LYS A 640 -12.65 -45.74 3.49
N LYS A 641 -13.29 -46.85 3.12
CA LYS A 641 -13.96 -47.03 1.83
C LYS A 641 -15.46 -46.78 1.99
N PHE A 642 -16.05 -46.00 1.10
CA PHE A 642 -17.48 -45.71 1.07
C PHE A 642 -18.04 -45.94 -0.33
N PRO A 643 -19.12 -46.70 -0.50
CA PRO A 643 -19.88 -46.70 -1.75
C PRO A 643 -20.59 -45.36 -1.90
N THR A 644 -20.65 -44.83 -3.12
CA THR A 644 -21.31 -43.56 -3.41
C THR A 644 -22.18 -43.67 -4.66
N PRO A 645 -23.21 -42.81 -4.83
CA PRO A 645 -24.08 -42.84 -6.00
C PRO A 645 -23.35 -42.68 -7.35
N TYR A 646 -22.16 -42.07 -7.34
CA TYR A 646 -21.33 -41.82 -8.51
C TYR A 646 -20.19 -42.83 -8.68
N GLY A 647 -20.07 -43.85 -7.82
CA GLY A 647 -18.97 -44.82 -7.82
C GLY A 647 -18.51 -45.17 -6.41
N GLY A 648 -17.36 -44.65 -6.01
CA GLY A 648 -16.80 -44.88 -4.68
C GLY A 648 -16.04 -43.68 -4.10
N ARG A 649 -15.69 -43.76 -2.83
CA ARG A 649 -14.89 -42.76 -2.13
C ARG A 649 -13.93 -43.40 -1.13
N LEU A 650 -12.68 -42.94 -1.14
CA LEU A 650 -11.63 -43.34 -0.21
C LEU A 650 -11.26 -42.14 0.67
N VAL A 651 -11.13 -42.35 1.98
CA VAL A 651 -10.82 -41.28 2.94
C VAL A 651 -9.63 -41.66 3.81
N TRP A 652 -8.56 -40.85 3.75
CA TRP A 652 -7.39 -40.93 4.61
C TRP A 652 -7.38 -39.79 5.63
N THR A 653 -6.82 -40.07 6.81
CA THR A 653 -6.39 -39.04 7.76
C THR A 653 -4.86 -39.04 7.75
N LEU A 654 -4.27 -37.91 7.36
CA LEU A 654 -2.82 -37.73 7.31
C LEU A 654 -2.21 -37.57 8.71
N PRO A 655 -0.87 -37.68 8.87
CA PRO A 655 -0.20 -37.52 10.16
C PRO A 655 -0.52 -36.19 10.88
N GLY A 656 -0.59 -35.09 10.14
CA GLY A 656 -1.01 -33.76 10.60
C GLY A 656 -2.52 -33.60 10.79
N LYS A 657 -3.29 -34.70 10.78
CA LYS A 657 -4.75 -34.77 10.98
C LYS A 657 -5.59 -34.06 9.93
N THR A 658 -5.03 -33.58 8.81
CA THR A 658 -5.84 -33.18 7.66
C THR A 658 -6.40 -34.42 6.95
N LYS A 659 -7.37 -34.22 6.06
CA LYS A 659 -8.03 -35.31 5.34
C LYS A 659 -7.70 -35.24 3.86
N ILE A 660 -7.41 -36.41 3.27
CA ILE A 660 -7.44 -36.61 1.82
C ILE A 660 -8.68 -37.44 1.50
N ILE A 661 -9.53 -36.92 0.62
CA ILE A 661 -10.73 -37.58 0.15
C ILE A 661 -10.60 -37.81 -1.36
N VAL A 662 -10.49 -39.07 -1.76
CA VAL A 662 -10.42 -39.46 -3.17
C VAL A 662 -11.79 -39.94 -3.62
N HIS A 663 -12.35 -39.25 -4.61
CA HIS A 663 -13.61 -39.54 -5.26
C HIS A 663 -13.36 -40.36 -6.53
N LEU A 664 -13.87 -41.59 -6.55
CA LEU A 664 -13.74 -42.53 -7.67
C LEU A 664 -15.01 -42.45 -8.51
N LYS A 665 -14.92 -41.88 -9.71
CA LYS A 665 -16.06 -41.72 -10.62
C LYS A 665 -16.23 -42.94 -11.51
N ASP A 666 -17.44 -43.45 -11.55
CA ASP A 666 -17.89 -44.48 -12.47
C ASP A 666 -18.51 -43.82 -13.71
N LYS A 667 -17.88 -44.03 -14.88
CA LYS A 667 -18.29 -43.44 -16.15
C LYS A 667 -19.70 -43.85 -16.58
N SER A 668 -20.20 -44.98 -16.10
CA SER A 668 -21.58 -45.41 -16.35
C SER A 668 -22.62 -44.62 -15.53
N LYS A 669 -22.22 -44.04 -14.40
CA LYS A 669 -23.13 -43.36 -13.44
C LYS A 669 -23.08 -41.85 -13.53
N ILE A 670 -21.92 -41.27 -13.85
CA ILE A 670 -21.73 -39.81 -13.88
C ILE A 670 -20.94 -39.38 -15.11
N ARG A 671 -21.21 -38.15 -15.57
CA ARG A 671 -20.50 -37.55 -16.71
C ARG A 671 -18.98 -37.48 -16.43
N HIS A 672 -18.21 -37.92 -17.40
CA HIS A 672 -16.75 -37.87 -17.41
C HIS A 672 -16.26 -36.55 -18.06
N LYS A 673 -14.96 -36.29 -17.99
CA LYS A 673 -14.18 -35.08 -18.30
C LYS A 673 -13.99 -34.11 -17.14
N LYS A 674 -12.88 -33.34 -17.22
CA LYS A 674 -12.43 -32.36 -16.23
C LYS A 674 -13.53 -31.39 -15.80
N ARG A 675 -14.23 -30.74 -16.74
CA ARG A 675 -15.35 -29.82 -16.44
C ARG A 675 -16.44 -30.43 -15.55
N TRP A 676 -16.84 -31.68 -15.81
CA TRP A 676 -17.89 -32.33 -15.03
C TRP A 676 -17.41 -32.79 -13.65
N SER A 677 -16.12 -33.12 -13.51
CA SER A 677 -15.50 -33.26 -12.19
C SER A 677 -15.50 -31.93 -11.43
N GLN A 678 -15.26 -30.81 -12.14
CA GLN A 678 -15.33 -29.47 -11.53
C GLN A 678 -16.72 -29.12 -11.03
N VAL A 679 -17.74 -29.31 -11.86
CA VAL A 679 -19.14 -29.15 -11.47
C VAL A 679 -19.47 -30.01 -10.25
N MET A 680 -19.08 -31.29 -10.26
CA MET A 680 -19.37 -32.21 -9.17
C MET A 680 -18.79 -31.72 -7.82
N TYR A 681 -17.52 -31.26 -7.79
CA TYR A 681 -16.94 -30.79 -6.54
C TYR A 681 -17.53 -29.47 -6.08
N MET A 682 -17.90 -28.58 -7.00
CA MET A 682 -18.54 -27.30 -6.62
C MET A 682 -19.88 -27.56 -5.94
N TYR A 683 -20.71 -28.46 -6.49
CA TYR A 683 -21.97 -28.86 -5.85
C TYR A 683 -21.75 -29.59 -4.52
N TYR A 684 -20.73 -30.45 -4.43
CA TYR A 684 -20.47 -31.19 -3.20
C TYR A 684 -19.92 -30.30 -2.07
N LEU A 685 -18.94 -29.45 -2.37
CA LEU A 685 -18.22 -28.64 -1.37
C LEU A 685 -18.99 -27.37 -1.01
N LEU A 686 -19.52 -26.66 -2.02
CA LEU A 686 -20.21 -25.39 -1.81
C LEU A 686 -21.71 -25.62 -1.60
N GLY A 687 -22.35 -26.46 -2.43
CA GLY A 687 -23.77 -26.76 -2.28
C GLY A 687 -24.08 -27.60 -1.04
N PHE A 688 -23.57 -28.83 -0.98
CA PHE A 688 -23.91 -29.77 0.08
C PHE A 688 -23.17 -29.49 1.39
N LYS A 689 -21.84 -29.40 1.38
CA LYS A 689 -21.06 -29.22 2.61
C LYS A 689 -21.25 -27.86 3.28
N LEU A 690 -21.54 -26.79 2.52
CA LEU A 690 -21.68 -25.44 3.05
C LEU A 690 -23.14 -24.97 3.08
N MET A 691 -23.83 -24.99 1.93
CA MET A 691 -25.18 -24.39 1.83
C MET A 691 -26.30 -25.25 2.45
N ASP A 692 -26.16 -26.58 2.51
CA ASP A 692 -27.18 -27.46 3.11
C ASP A 692 -27.11 -27.49 4.66
N GLN A 693 -26.10 -26.86 5.26
CA GLN A 693 -25.99 -26.81 6.72
C GLN A 693 -27.14 -25.99 7.35
N PRO A 694 -27.67 -26.39 8.52
CA PRO A 694 -28.74 -25.68 9.22
C PRO A 694 -28.22 -24.44 9.99
N ILE A 695 -27.50 -23.56 9.29
CA ILE A 695 -26.98 -22.28 9.79
C ILE A 695 -27.67 -21.10 9.10
N SER A 696 -27.64 -19.92 9.73
CA SER A 696 -28.25 -18.71 9.17
C SER A 696 -27.59 -18.28 7.86
N ILE A 697 -28.36 -17.61 7.00
CA ILE A 697 -27.90 -17.13 5.69
C ILE A 697 -26.70 -16.17 5.84
N ASP A 698 -26.75 -15.26 6.81
CA ASP A 698 -25.66 -14.30 7.08
C ASP A 698 -24.33 -15.01 7.41
N ARG A 699 -24.39 -16.09 8.20
CA ARG A 699 -23.20 -16.89 8.54
C ARG A 699 -22.68 -17.66 7.34
N LYS A 700 -23.58 -18.23 6.54
CA LYS A 700 -23.22 -18.91 5.29
C LYS A 700 -22.47 -17.98 4.35
N ASP A 701 -22.91 -16.73 4.23
CA ASP A 701 -22.25 -15.74 3.36
C ASP A 701 -20.83 -15.40 3.84
N VAL A 702 -20.64 -15.18 5.14
CA VAL A 702 -19.29 -14.94 5.73
C VAL A 702 -18.38 -16.15 5.54
N ILE A 703 -18.89 -17.37 5.76
CA ILE A 703 -18.12 -18.59 5.55
C ILE A 703 -17.77 -18.74 4.06
N ALA A 704 -18.73 -18.51 3.16
CA ALA A 704 -18.55 -18.59 1.71
C ALA A 704 -17.47 -17.62 1.21
N GLU A 705 -17.41 -16.45 1.81
CA GLU A 705 -16.43 -15.42 1.49
C GLU A 705 -15.01 -15.79 1.90
N ASN A 706 -14.87 -16.53 3.01
CA ASN A 706 -13.60 -17.04 3.55
C ASN A 706 -13.28 -18.48 3.14
N THR A 707 -14.10 -19.08 2.26
CA THR A 707 -13.88 -20.42 1.71
C THR A 707 -13.30 -20.29 0.30
N TYR A 708 -12.21 -21.02 0.05
CA TYR A 708 -11.51 -21.02 -1.22
C TYR A 708 -11.36 -22.44 -1.77
N LEU A 709 -11.49 -22.58 -3.08
CA LEU A 709 -11.18 -23.81 -3.83
C LEU A 709 -9.83 -23.62 -4.51
N LEU A 710 -8.83 -24.41 -4.14
CA LEU A 710 -7.53 -24.45 -4.78
C LEU A 710 -7.56 -25.52 -5.89
N ALA A 711 -7.68 -25.10 -7.14
CA ALA A 711 -7.63 -25.97 -8.30
C ALA A 711 -6.19 -26.41 -8.58
N LEU A 712 -6.00 -27.72 -8.71
CA LEU A 712 -4.72 -28.39 -8.92
C LEU A 712 -4.82 -29.36 -10.10
N ASP A 713 -3.75 -29.45 -10.89
CA ASP A 713 -3.56 -30.55 -11.86
C ASP A 713 -2.76 -31.69 -11.20
N GLY A 714 -2.77 -32.88 -11.82
CA GLY A 714 -2.18 -34.11 -11.25
C GLY A 714 -0.65 -34.12 -11.18
N ASP A 715 0.02 -33.16 -11.82
CA ASP A 715 1.46 -33.06 -12.04
C ASP A 715 2.12 -31.86 -11.33
N ILE A 716 1.39 -31.19 -10.44
CA ILE A 716 1.83 -29.93 -9.83
C ILE A 716 2.70 -30.13 -8.57
N ASP A 717 3.81 -29.38 -8.49
CA ASP A 717 4.65 -29.25 -7.30
C ASP A 717 4.61 -27.81 -6.75
N PHE A 718 4.26 -27.64 -5.47
CA PHE A 718 4.18 -26.33 -4.82
C PHE A 718 4.51 -26.36 -3.33
N ALA A 719 4.84 -25.19 -2.78
CA ALA A 719 5.13 -25.00 -1.35
C ALA A 719 3.94 -24.34 -0.61
N PRO A 720 3.79 -24.55 0.71
CA PRO A 720 2.76 -23.88 1.51
C PRO A 720 2.83 -22.36 1.47
N THR A 721 4.03 -21.80 1.35
CA THR A 721 4.27 -20.36 1.19
C THR A 721 3.62 -19.81 -0.08
N ALA A 722 3.61 -20.56 -1.18
CA ALA A 722 2.95 -20.16 -2.42
C ALA A 722 1.43 -20.04 -2.25
N VAL A 723 0.80 -20.99 -1.55
CA VAL A 723 -0.65 -20.96 -1.25
C VAL A 723 -0.97 -19.79 -0.32
N ALA A 724 -0.16 -19.56 0.71
CA ALA A 724 -0.33 -18.42 1.62
C ALA A 724 -0.32 -17.07 0.86
N LEU A 725 0.55 -16.91 -0.13
CA LEU A 725 0.58 -15.70 -0.97
C LEU A 725 -0.70 -15.52 -1.82
N LEU A 726 -1.34 -16.60 -2.27
CA LEU A 726 -2.64 -16.51 -2.97
C LEU A 726 -3.76 -16.14 -2.02
N VAL A 727 -3.78 -16.74 -0.81
CA VAL A 727 -4.77 -16.44 0.23
C VAL A 727 -4.67 -14.97 0.65
N ASP A 728 -3.46 -14.42 0.79
CA ASP A 728 -3.27 -13.01 1.13
C ASP A 728 -3.85 -12.06 0.07
N LEU A 729 -3.68 -12.39 -1.21
CA LEU A 729 -4.29 -11.62 -2.30
C LEU A 729 -5.81 -11.67 -2.24
N MET A 730 -6.38 -12.84 -1.94
CA MET A 730 -7.83 -13.01 -1.76
C MET A 730 -8.36 -12.24 -0.55
N ARG A 731 -7.68 -12.29 0.59
CA ARG A 731 -8.07 -11.55 1.80
C ARG A 731 -8.07 -10.04 1.58
N LYS A 732 -7.13 -9.53 0.78
CA LYS A 732 -6.98 -8.10 0.49
C LYS A 732 -8.15 -7.50 -0.31
N ASN A 733 -8.72 -8.28 -1.23
CA ASN A 733 -9.78 -7.82 -2.13
C ASN A 733 -10.96 -8.78 -2.10
N HIS A 734 -12.02 -8.40 -1.37
CA HIS A 734 -13.26 -9.18 -1.26
C HIS A 734 -13.97 -9.43 -2.60
N ASN A 735 -13.75 -8.55 -3.60
CA ASN A 735 -14.28 -8.73 -4.97
C ASN A 735 -13.35 -9.57 -5.88
N LEU A 736 -12.25 -10.11 -5.35
CA LEU A 736 -11.39 -11.04 -6.08
C LEU A 736 -12.05 -12.41 -6.13
N GLY A 737 -12.46 -12.81 -7.33
CA GLY A 737 -13.10 -14.11 -7.57
C GLY A 737 -12.10 -15.23 -7.78
N ALA A 738 -10.95 -14.94 -8.41
CA ALA A 738 -9.88 -15.90 -8.64
C ALA A 738 -8.48 -15.26 -8.57
N ALA A 739 -7.50 -16.01 -8.08
CA ALA A 739 -6.09 -15.62 -8.04
C ALA A 739 -5.23 -16.78 -8.55
N CYS A 740 -4.29 -16.50 -9.45
CA CYS A 740 -3.38 -17.51 -9.99
C CYS A 740 -1.92 -17.26 -9.62
N GLY A 741 -1.17 -18.34 -9.39
CA GLY A 741 0.28 -18.28 -9.21
C GLY A 741 1.05 -18.24 -10.53
N ARG A 742 2.35 -17.99 -10.44
CA ARG A 742 3.33 -18.16 -11.51
C ARG A 742 3.65 -19.63 -11.68
N ILE A 743 3.44 -20.10 -12.90
CA ILE A 743 3.68 -21.49 -13.29
C ILE A 743 5.03 -21.58 -14.01
N HIS A 744 5.88 -22.49 -13.53
CA HIS A 744 7.17 -22.81 -14.12
C HIS A 744 7.10 -24.17 -14.81
N PRO A 745 7.25 -24.23 -16.15
CA PRO A 745 7.31 -25.49 -16.84
C PRO A 745 8.64 -26.20 -16.52
N VAL A 746 8.56 -27.48 -16.18
CA VAL A 746 9.71 -28.36 -15.93
C VAL A 746 9.68 -29.56 -16.89
N GLY A 747 10.85 -30.04 -17.28
CA GLY A 747 11.03 -31.14 -18.23
C GLY A 747 12.37 -31.03 -18.97
N GLY A 748 12.61 -31.94 -19.90
CA GLY A 748 13.81 -32.00 -20.75
C GLY A 748 13.54 -31.68 -22.22
N GLY A 749 14.56 -31.16 -22.91
CA GLY A 749 14.58 -31.01 -24.37
C GLY A 749 14.16 -29.65 -24.91
N LEU A 750 14.32 -29.50 -26.24
CA LEU A 750 14.08 -28.23 -26.96
C LEU A 750 12.63 -27.73 -26.83
N MET A 751 11.66 -28.65 -26.80
CA MET A 751 10.25 -28.30 -26.69
C MET A 751 9.93 -27.64 -25.34
N VAL A 752 10.57 -28.09 -24.26
CA VAL A 752 10.41 -27.49 -22.93
C VAL A 752 11.04 -26.10 -22.88
N TRP A 753 12.22 -25.90 -23.49
CA TRP A 753 12.85 -24.58 -23.55
C TRP A 753 12.00 -23.55 -24.29
N TYR A 754 11.38 -23.95 -25.41
CA TYR A 754 10.43 -23.11 -26.11
C TYR A 754 9.24 -22.72 -25.20
N GLN A 755 8.68 -23.68 -24.48
CA GLN A 755 7.57 -23.43 -23.55
C GLN A 755 7.98 -22.56 -22.35
N MET A 756 9.20 -22.71 -21.82
CA MET A 756 9.74 -21.82 -20.78
C MET A 756 9.78 -20.37 -21.26
N PHE A 757 10.25 -20.13 -22.48
CA PHE A 757 10.26 -18.79 -23.08
C PHE A 757 8.84 -18.25 -23.29
N GLU A 758 7.94 -19.07 -23.85
CA GLU A 758 6.55 -18.68 -24.08
C GLU A 758 5.81 -18.33 -22.78
N TYR A 759 5.98 -19.15 -21.73
CA TYR A 759 5.41 -18.89 -20.41
C TYR A 759 5.98 -17.62 -19.80
N ALA A 760 7.29 -17.37 -19.95
CA ALA A 760 7.91 -16.13 -19.48
C ALA A 760 7.33 -14.90 -20.17
N VAL A 761 7.17 -14.92 -21.50
CA VAL A 761 6.53 -13.83 -22.26
C VAL A 761 5.09 -13.61 -21.80
N GLY A 762 4.30 -14.68 -21.70
CA GLY A 762 2.90 -14.60 -21.26
C GLY A 762 2.76 -14.07 -19.83
N HIS A 763 3.62 -14.51 -18.91
CA HIS A 763 3.57 -14.11 -17.50
C HIS A 763 4.15 -12.71 -17.24
N TRP A 764 5.26 -12.34 -17.88
CA TRP A 764 5.97 -11.10 -17.59
C TRP A 764 5.46 -9.89 -18.38
N LEU A 765 4.96 -10.11 -19.61
CA LEU A 765 4.47 -9.02 -20.45
C LEU A 765 2.95 -9.00 -20.48
N GLN A 766 2.30 -10.08 -20.93
CA GLN A 766 0.86 -10.06 -21.18
C GLN A 766 0.05 -9.99 -19.88
N LYS A 767 0.21 -10.96 -18.96
CA LYS A 767 -0.52 -10.96 -17.68
C LYS A 767 -0.19 -9.74 -16.82
N ALA A 768 1.07 -9.28 -16.85
CA ALA A 768 1.47 -8.09 -16.13
C ALA A 768 0.79 -6.82 -16.68
N THR A 769 0.72 -6.68 -18.01
CA THR A 769 0.01 -5.58 -18.68
C THR A 769 -1.46 -5.64 -18.32
N GLU A 770 -2.13 -6.78 -18.57
CA GLU A 770 -3.53 -7.02 -18.24
C GLU A 770 -3.86 -6.67 -16.79
N HIS A 771 -3.02 -7.08 -15.84
CA HIS A 771 -3.18 -6.77 -14.43
C HIS A 771 -3.03 -5.27 -14.11
N VAL A 772 -2.19 -4.53 -14.84
CA VAL A 772 -1.99 -3.07 -14.68
C VAL A 772 -3.14 -2.27 -15.28
N ILE A 773 -3.60 -2.63 -16.48
CA ILE A 773 -4.67 -1.90 -17.20
C ILE A 773 -6.07 -2.29 -16.73
N GLY A 774 -6.23 -3.47 -16.12
CA GLY A 774 -7.51 -3.94 -15.62
C GLY A 774 -7.40 -5.21 -14.78
N CYS A 775 -7.66 -6.35 -15.40
CA CYS A 775 -7.61 -7.67 -14.78
C CYS A 775 -7.07 -8.72 -15.76
N VAL A 776 -6.67 -9.88 -15.23
CA VAL A 776 -6.19 -11.01 -16.04
C VAL A 776 -7.38 -11.79 -16.57
N LEU A 777 -7.31 -12.25 -17.82
CA LEU A 777 -8.44 -12.95 -18.46
C LEU A 777 -8.60 -14.42 -18.05
N CYS A 778 -7.55 -15.04 -17.50
CA CYS A 778 -7.55 -16.47 -17.20
C CYS A 778 -6.65 -16.82 -16.02
N SER A 779 -7.21 -17.56 -15.07
CA SER A 779 -6.48 -18.32 -14.06
C SER A 779 -6.31 -19.77 -14.54
N PRO A 780 -5.09 -20.29 -14.72
CA PRO A 780 -4.87 -21.67 -15.17
C PRO A 780 -5.32 -22.68 -14.11
N GLY A 781 -5.93 -23.80 -14.51
CA GLY A 781 -6.44 -24.82 -13.58
C GLY A 781 -5.38 -25.57 -12.78
N CYS A 782 -4.10 -25.45 -13.11
CA CYS A 782 -3.02 -26.19 -12.46
C CYS A 782 -2.64 -25.66 -11.06
N PHE A 783 -2.76 -24.36 -10.81
CA PHE A 783 -2.50 -23.75 -9.51
C PHE A 783 -3.21 -22.39 -9.38
N SER A 784 -4.51 -22.44 -9.10
CA SER A 784 -5.35 -21.26 -8.96
C SER A 784 -6.31 -21.40 -7.80
N LEU A 785 -6.49 -20.30 -7.06
CA LEU A 785 -7.41 -20.20 -5.95
C LEU A 785 -8.69 -19.49 -6.42
N PHE A 786 -9.87 -20.06 -6.11
CA PHE A 786 -11.18 -19.50 -6.44
C PHE A 786 -11.99 -19.25 -5.18
N ARG A 787 -12.68 -18.12 -5.09
CA ARG A 787 -13.53 -17.78 -3.93
C ARG A 787 -14.87 -18.51 -4.02
N GLY A 788 -15.27 -19.19 -2.94
CA GLY A 788 -16.53 -19.92 -2.84
C GLY A 788 -17.75 -19.04 -3.13
N LYS A 789 -17.82 -17.85 -2.51
CA LYS A 789 -18.88 -16.85 -2.76
C LYS A 789 -19.00 -16.45 -4.24
N ALA A 790 -17.87 -16.26 -4.93
CA ALA A 790 -17.87 -15.88 -6.34
C ALA A 790 -18.32 -17.04 -7.25
N LEU A 791 -17.92 -18.27 -6.92
CA LEU A 791 -18.35 -19.46 -7.64
C LEU A 791 -19.84 -19.73 -7.45
N MET A 792 -20.38 -19.55 -6.25
CA MET A 792 -21.80 -19.77 -5.93
C MET A 792 -22.76 -18.73 -6.49
N ASP A 793 -22.26 -17.71 -7.16
CA ASP A 793 -23.10 -16.74 -7.84
C ASP A 793 -24.02 -17.45 -8.87
N ASP A 794 -25.32 -17.20 -8.78
CA ASP A 794 -26.35 -17.98 -9.49
C ASP A 794 -26.11 -18.11 -10.99
N ASN A 795 -25.71 -17.03 -11.69
CA ASN A 795 -25.47 -17.13 -13.13
C ASN A 795 -24.11 -17.77 -13.44
N VAL A 796 -23.15 -17.81 -12.52
CA VAL A 796 -21.88 -18.50 -12.74
C VAL A 796 -22.14 -20.01 -12.76
N MET A 797 -22.63 -20.58 -11.65
CA MET A 797 -22.89 -22.03 -11.57
C MET A 797 -23.91 -22.49 -12.61
N LYS A 798 -25.03 -21.76 -12.76
CA LYS A 798 -26.09 -22.15 -13.70
C LYS A 798 -25.57 -22.16 -15.13
N THR A 799 -24.77 -21.18 -15.53
CA THR A 799 -24.21 -21.13 -16.90
C THR A 799 -23.14 -22.19 -17.08
N TYR A 800 -22.26 -22.39 -16.10
CA TYR A 800 -21.16 -23.36 -16.16
C TYR A 800 -21.64 -24.82 -16.32
N THR A 801 -22.85 -25.12 -15.82
CA THR A 801 -23.47 -26.45 -15.93
C THR A 801 -24.14 -26.71 -17.30
N THR A 802 -24.20 -25.72 -18.19
CA THR A 802 -24.89 -25.82 -19.49
C THR A 802 -24.24 -26.87 -20.39
N ILE A 803 -25.05 -27.79 -20.92
CA ILE A 803 -24.55 -28.89 -21.77
C ILE A 803 -24.06 -28.36 -23.13
N SER A 804 -22.92 -28.87 -23.58
CA SER A 804 -22.35 -28.54 -24.88
C SER A 804 -23.21 -29.14 -26.01
N SER A 805 -23.95 -28.28 -26.73
CA SER A 805 -24.83 -28.68 -27.84
C SER A 805 -24.32 -28.29 -29.23
N GLN A 806 -23.52 -27.22 -29.33
CA GLN A 806 -23.01 -26.68 -30.59
C GLN A 806 -21.48 -26.84 -30.67
N ALA A 807 -20.91 -26.81 -31.88
CA ALA A 807 -19.46 -26.92 -32.10
C ALA A 807 -18.66 -25.90 -31.26
N ARG A 808 -19.12 -24.64 -31.22
CA ARG A 808 -18.53 -23.58 -30.38
C ARG A 808 -18.51 -23.95 -28.90
N HIS A 809 -19.59 -24.56 -28.40
CA HIS A 809 -19.71 -24.96 -26.99
C HIS A 809 -18.67 -26.01 -26.61
N TYR A 810 -18.36 -26.97 -27.48
CA TYR A 810 -17.32 -27.96 -27.19
C TYR A 810 -15.93 -27.33 -27.07
N VAL A 811 -15.62 -26.33 -27.91
CA VAL A 811 -14.33 -25.61 -27.87
C VAL A 811 -14.26 -24.71 -26.64
N GLN A 812 -15.32 -23.97 -26.34
CA GLN A 812 -15.34 -23.00 -25.24
C GLN A 812 -15.51 -23.67 -23.88
N TYR A 813 -16.50 -24.57 -23.74
CA TYR A 813 -16.92 -25.08 -22.44
C TYR A 813 -16.12 -26.30 -22.00
N ASP A 814 -15.75 -27.21 -22.93
CA ASP A 814 -15.13 -28.49 -22.57
C ASP A 814 -13.61 -28.54 -22.78
N GLN A 815 -13.06 -27.74 -23.72
CA GLN A 815 -11.61 -27.64 -23.95
C GLN A 815 -10.98 -26.42 -23.25
N GLY A 816 -11.82 -25.50 -22.79
CA GLY A 816 -11.48 -24.18 -22.28
C GLY A 816 -12.07 -23.87 -20.92
N GLU A 817 -12.41 -24.88 -20.15
CA GLU A 817 -13.27 -24.82 -18.97
C GLU A 817 -12.77 -23.82 -17.91
N ASP A 818 -11.46 -23.81 -17.63
CA ASP A 818 -10.85 -22.90 -16.65
C ASP A 818 -10.96 -21.44 -17.10
N ARG A 819 -10.75 -21.20 -18.41
CA ARG A 819 -10.84 -19.86 -19.00
C ARG A 819 -12.28 -19.38 -19.07
N TRP A 820 -13.18 -20.26 -19.47
CA TRP A 820 -14.60 -19.94 -19.54
C TRP A 820 -15.15 -19.61 -18.16
N LEU A 821 -14.77 -20.37 -17.12
CA LEU A 821 -15.11 -20.03 -15.74
C LEU A 821 -14.61 -18.63 -15.35
N CYS A 822 -13.38 -18.25 -15.74
CA CYS A 822 -12.87 -16.90 -15.51
C CYS A 822 -13.67 -15.84 -16.27
N THR A 823 -14.02 -16.08 -17.53
CA THR A 823 -14.86 -15.18 -18.33
C THR A 823 -16.22 -14.93 -17.66
N LEU A 824 -16.86 -15.99 -17.13
CA LEU A 824 -18.12 -15.87 -16.39
C LEU A 824 -17.96 -15.01 -15.12
N LEU A 825 -16.87 -15.20 -14.37
CA LEU A 825 -16.57 -14.37 -13.19
C LEU A 825 -16.39 -12.89 -13.57
N LEU A 826 -15.65 -12.61 -14.66
CA LEU A 826 -15.43 -11.26 -15.16
C LEU A 826 -16.73 -10.58 -15.61
N GLN A 827 -17.59 -11.30 -16.33
CA GLN A 827 -18.91 -10.80 -16.77
C GLN A 827 -19.85 -10.53 -15.58
N ARG A 828 -19.61 -11.17 -14.42
CA ARG A 828 -20.36 -10.93 -13.17
C ARG A 828 -19.76 -9.85 -12.26
N GLY A 829 -18.68 -9.21 -12.69
CA GLY A 829 -18.08 -8.08 -11.97
C GLY A 829 -16.96 -8.46 -11.00
N TYR A 830 -16.62 -9.75 -10.91
CA TYR A 830 -15.48 -10.20 -10.11
C TYR A 830 -14.17 -9.84 -10.79
N ARG A 831 -13.11 -9.68 -9.99
CA ARG A 831 -11.75 -9.51 -10.48
C ARG A 831 -11.03 -10.85 -10.54
N VAL A 832 -10.08 -10.97 -11.46
CA VAL A 832 -9.10 -12.05 -11.52
C VAL A 832 -7.69 -11.44 -11.49
N GLU A 833 -6.82 -11.93 -10.62
CA GLU A 833 -5.47 -11.40 -10.39
C GLU A 833 -4.38 -12.48 -10.54
N TYR A 834 -3.16 -12.02 -10.83
CA TYR A 834 -1.97 -12.84 -10.99
C TYR A 834 -0.92 -12.50 -9.92
N SER A 835 -0.39 -13.54 -9.26
CA SER A 835 0.63 -13.44 -8.23
C SER A 835 1.99 -13.90 -8.76
N ALA A 836 2.85 -12.94 -9.11
CA ALA A 836 4.19 -13.25 -9.59
C ALA A 836 5.12 -13.88 -8.53
N ALA A 837 4.79 -13.74 -7.24
CA ALA A 837 5.58 -14.26 -6.13
C ALA A 837 5.14 -15.65 -5.67
N SER A 838 3.98 -16.13 -6.13
CA SER A 838 3.44 -17.44 -5.76
C SER A 838 3.83 -18.45 -6.83
N ASP A 839 4.86 -19.26 -6.55
CA ASP A 839 5.45 -20.17 -7.52
C ASP A 839 4.91 -21.60 -7.41
N ALA A 840 4.64 -22.20 -8.57
CA ALA A 840 4.35 -23.63 -8.71
C ALA A 840 5.02 -24.19 -9.97
N TYR A 841 5.31 -25.49 -9.97
CA TYR A 841 6.04 -26.19 -11.03
C TYR A 841 5.17 -27.29 -11.64
N THR A 842 5.12 -27.38 -12.97
CA THR A 842 4.28 -28.34 -13.72
C THR A 842 5.10 -29.00 -14.82
N HIS A 843 4.81 -30.26 -15.14
CA HIS A 843 5.50 -30.96 -16.20
C HIS A 843 5.00 -30.50 -17.58
N ALA A 844 5.92 -30.03 -18.41
CA ALA A 844 5.61 -29.58 -19.76
C ALA A 844 5.77 -30.73 -20.77
N PRO A 845 4.92 -30.79 -21.82
CA PRO A 845 5.09 -31.74 -22.91
C PRO A 845 6.49 -31.70 -23.51
N GLU A 846 7.19 -32.84 -23.50
CA GLU A 846 8.54 -32.95 -24.06
C GLU A 846 8.52 -33.24 -25.56
N GLY A 847 7.48 -33.94 -26.04
CA GLY A 847 7.28 -34.31 -27.44
C GLY A 847 6.40 -33.33 -28.22
N PHE A 848 6.66 -33.18 -29.52
CA PHE A 848 5.86 -32.31 -30.40
C PHE A 848 4.39 -32.74 -30.50
N GLY A 849 4.09 -34.05 -30.50
CA GLY A 849 2.72 -34.54 -30.63
C GLY A 849 1.81 -34.13 -29.46
N GLU A 850 2.30 -34.30 -28.23
CA GLU A 850 1.61 -33.87 -27.01
C GLU A 850 1.47 -32.34 -26.95
N PHE A 851 2.55 -31.63 -27.26
CA PHE A 851 2.54 -30.17 -27.37
C PHE A 851 1.49 -29.68 -28.39
N TYR A 852 1.46 -30.25 -29.59
CA TYR A 852 0.51 -29.89 -30.63
C TYR A 852 -0.94 -30.14 -30.19
N ASN A 853 -1.21 -31.29 -29.56
CA ASN A 853 -2.54 -31.61 -29.01
C ASN A 853 -2.96 -30.65 -27.89
N GLN A 854 -2.03 -30.20 -27.06
CA GLN A 854 -2.27 -29.17 -26.05
C GLN A 854 -2.65 -27.84 -26.71
N ARG A 855 -1.87 -27.35 -27.68
CA ARG A 855 -2.12 -26.07 -28.36
C ARG A 855 -3.38 -26.05 -29.20
N ARG A 856 -3.73 -27.18 -29.81
CA ARG A 856 -4.98 -27.36 -30.55
C ARG A 856 -6.22 -27.20 -29.66
N ARG A 857 -6.11 -27.43 -28.35
CA ARG A 857 -7.18 -27.13 -27.39
C ARG A 857 -7.14 -25.68 -26.93
N TRP A 858 -5.95 -25.19 -26.54
CA TRP A 858 -5.80 -23.89 -25.89
C TRP A 858 -6.05 -22.70 -26.82
N VAL A 859 -5.54 -22.73 -28.06
CA VAL A 859 -5.64 -21.57 -28.98
C VAL A 859 -7.09 -21.31 -29.41
N PRO A 860 -7.87 -22.31 -29.87
CA PRO A 860 -9.27 -22.06 -30.24
C PRO A 860 -10.14 -21.65 -29.05
N SER A 861 -9.93 -22.27 -27.88
CA SER A 861 -10.60 -21.88 -26.63
C SER A 861 -10.29 -20.42 -26.23
N THR A 862 -9.03 -20.01 -26.38
CA THR A 862 -8.60 -18.63 -26.14
C THR A 862 -9.40 -17.65 -26.98
N MET A 863 -9.44 -17.90 -28.27
CA MET A 863 -10.13 -17.03 -29.23
C MET A 863 -11.64 -16.98 -28.96
N ALA A 864 -12.27 -18.12 -28.68
CA ALA A 864 -13.70 -18.19 -28.37
C ALA A 864 -14.07 -17.36 -27.13
N ASN A 865 -13.30 -17.47 -26.05
CA ASN A 865 -13.57 -16.74 -24.80
C ASN A 865 -13.30 -15.23 -24.92
N ILE A 866 -12.29 -14.82 -25.67
CA ILE A 866 -12.04 -13.39 -25.95
C ILE A 866 -13.19 -12.81 -26.78
N MET A 867 -13.62 -13.52 -27.83
CA MET A 867 -14.77 -13.09 -28.65
C MET A 867 -16.06 -12.97 -27.82
N ASP A 868 -16.29 -13.89 -26.89
CA ASP A 868 -17.45 -13.84 -25.97
C ASP A 868 -17.41 -12.59 -25.08
N LEU A 869 -16.25 -12.29 -24.49
CA LEU A 869 -16.04 -11.07 -23.71
C LEU A 869 -16.23 -9.80 -24.55
N LEU A 870 -15.71 -9.78 -25.78
CA LEU A 870 -15.83 -8.65 -26.71
C LEU A 870 -17.26 -8.47 -27.22
N GLN A 871 -18.05 -9.54 -27.37
CA GLN A 871 -19.47 -9.43 -27.74
C GLN A 871 -20.30 -8.83 -26.60
N GLU A 872 -20.00 -9.19 -25.35
CA GLU A 872 -20.69 -8.69 -24.16
C GLU A 872 -20.02 -7.46 -23.52
N TYR A 873 -19.13 -6.78 -24.24
CA TYR A 873 -18.28 -5.73 -23.66
C TYR A 873 -19.07 -4.60 -22.99
N LYS A 874 -20.18 -4.14 -23.59
CA LYS A 874 -21.00 -3.04 -23.04
C LYS A 874 -21.53 -3.38 -21.64
N ARG A 875 -22.02 -4.61 -21.48
CA ARG A 875 -22.53 -5.11 -20.20
C ARG A 875 -21.39 -5.32 -19.22
N THR A 876 -20.28 -5.90 -19.69
CA THR A 876 -19.12 -6.18 -18.84
C THR A 876 -18.50 -4.90 -18.30
N VAL A 877 -18.34 -3.85 -19.12
CA VAL A 877 -17.84 -2.53 -18.70
C VAL A 877 -18.78 -1.84 -17.70
N GLN A 878 -20.10 -2.09 -17.79
CA GLN A 878 -21.07 -1.54 -16.84
C GLN A 878 -21.05 -2.25 -15.47
N ILE A 879 -20.75 -3.55 -15.45
CA ILE A 879 -20.80 -4.38 -14.24
C ILE A 879 -19.43 -4.49 -13.57
N ASN A 880 -18.34 -4.58 -14.34
CA ASN A 880 -17.00 -4.82 -13.84
C ASN A 880 -16.15 -3.55 -13.82
N ASP A 881 -15.88 -3.06 -12.62
CA ASP A 881 -15.07 -1.85 -12.37
C ASP A 881 -13.62 -1.93 -12.89
N ASN A 882 -13.13 -3.15 -13.17
CA ASN A 882 -11.76 -3.39 -13.64
C ASN A 882 -11.67 -3.57 -15.17
N ILE A 883 -12.79 -3.57 -15.88
CA ILE A 883 -12.83 -3.69 -17.35
C ILE A 883 -13.36 -2.37 -17.90
N SER A 884 -12.47 -1.57 -18.47
CA SER A 884 -12.78 -0.26 -19.04
C SER A 884 -12.83 -0.30 -20.57
N MET A 885 -13.36 0.77 -21.19
CA MET A 885 -13.35 0.87 -22.66
C MET A 885 -11.93 0.80 -23.27
N PRO A 886 -10.89 1.45 -22.71
CA PRO A 886 -9.51 1.25 -23.18
C PRO A 886 -9.01 -0.19 -23.02
N TYR A 887 -9.44 -0.91 -21.96
CA TYR A 887 -9.11 -2.31 -21.79
C TYR A 887 -9.75 -3.16 -22.89
N ILE A 888 -11.03 -2.93 -23.21
CA ILE A 888 -11.72 -3.61 -24.32
C ILE A 888 -11.08 -3.28 -25.68
N LEU A 889 -10.54 -2.08 -25.86
CA LEU A 889 -9.82 -1.73 -27.10
C LEU A 889 -8.46 -2.45 -27.21
N TYR A 890 -7.82 -2.74 -26.08
CA TYR A 890 -6.57 -3.50 -26.03
C TYR A 890 -6.76 -4.99 -26.34
N GLN A 891 -7.89 -5.56 -25.89
CA GLN A 891 -8.28 -6.95 -26.16
C GLN A 891 -8.83 -7.10 -27.58
#